data_AF-A0A949WC34-F1
#
_entry.id   AF-A0A949WC34-F1
#
_cell.length_a   1.000
_cell.length_b   1.000
_cell.length_c   1.000
_cell.angle_alpha   90.00
_cell.angle_beta   90.00
_cell.angle_gamma   90.00
#
_symmetry.space_group_name_H-M   'P 1'
#
loop_
_entity.id
_entity.type
_entity.pdbx_description
1 polymer ?
#
loop_
_entity_poly.entity_id
_entity_poly.type
_entity_poly.pdbx_seq_one_letter_code
_entity_poly.pdbx_strand_id
1 'polypeptide(L)'
;MTMMAGVLLLAAMAAPVDAQKARRAQAQEKPAENPAPEKPAETKPVELDKEEVNEARALAAGLPARERALLDALRFLTRPEFQEELLRGRKHRVCILEPLEVSKPGPMLITEALRLWAVLESGMPLSPPVEDQVRRLRTSPLAKPDNSLAEVAVHLAVLRAALSRPAMGERGLLLERAGELCKLMDSAKDACSTTSVHVVQGALMAPWFANQFWRALGLRCAAAMGVAVDGKQWSRDLDALGRAYSAPNGYTSQKNRAVYSVSLDLHSNLFSLAALALAASAPETLLSKSDIKAANSQLSRAPAILKRLQDTYVMGVGPFAGARLLPVVLMGQLAAPQGLTAGAWVASLTDAATRSQGASGNFTATENLAKDLGLADSRTGNDPAGVAVETALLAVAFSGGPLEGAKPLADRGLMETGMAMHALALVEAAAARVYGGDPADMVNQAIDSGVAYLRTVQQPDGSFKGSHDNYCGQAALCLLAMLHGGLPRTDKSIVQGMAYLDSKKWMVSSYPYECGIMLMLLQKYFEKEAQEAGVLTAVTAEGYRRARQTLRSSLPADRVRLIDQLVKNLDASFSPSTDCYQYSPRNQAGNSGGDNSCTQYAMLGYRAASLLGAEVSAETFKREVRRLLENYQDYTKLKPVPYESEDSAGRKTGTRNTVQPGGWGYSPGKSLPVLQFAAAGVGTLALCLDELRLRGEMQPEMEDNIERRIHGALVFMAEKYVTTDTGIYDGIGSLEQSSDGSGAYYNLYSVERGCSLARVRMLNGAVDWYRLGANLLIDAQQDDGSWGRTGYMGRQTSPQLVNTCMAILFLKRASLPVLTEHRNREKNPPPQEPGKKEGPITGEPKKKE
;
A
#
# COMPACT_ATOMS: atom_id res chain seq x y z
N MET A 1 23.19 24.78 14.30
CA MET A 1 22.67 25.74 15.31
C MET A 1 21.17 25.52 15.56
N THR A 2 20.51 24.73 14.69
CA THR A 2 19.09 24.37 14.71
C THR A 2 18.81 23.11 15.53
N MET A 3 19.75 22.18 15.66
CA MET A 3 19.68 21.17 16.74
C MET A 3 19.56 21.86 18.10
N MET A 4 20.26 22.99 18.30
CA MET A 4 20.14 23.81 19.51
C MET A 4 18.80 24.59 19.60
N ALA A 5 18.13 24.84 18.48
CA ALA A 5 16.79 25.43 18.42
C ALA A 5 15.68 24.40 18.71
N GLY A 6 15.83 23.15 18.26
CA GLY A 6 15.01 22.02 18.71
C GLY A 6 15.21 21.71 20.20
N VAL A 7 16.45 21.84 20.69
CA VAL A 7 16.82 21.81 22.11
C VAL A 7 16.17 22.97 22.89
N LEU A 8 16.04 24.16 22.28
CA LEU A 8 15.30 25.29 22.86
C LEU A 8 13.79 25.10 22.82
N LEU A 9 13.21 24.35 21.87
CA LEU A 9 11.78 24.02 21.87
C LEU A 9 11.43 23.03 22.98
N LEU A 10 12.28 22.03 23.23
CA LEU A 10 12.16 21.15 24.42
C LEU A 10 12.40 21.91 25.74
N ALA A 11 13.28 22.91 25.73
CA ALA A 11 13.41 23.84 26.86
C ALA A 11 12.22 24.82 26.97
N ALA A 12 11.55 25.16 25.86
CA ALA A 12 10.33 25.96 25.82
C ALA A 12 9.08 25.15 26.20
N MET A 13 9.13 23.81 26.15
CA MET A 13 8.14 22.93 26.79
C MET A 13 8.13 23.05 28.32
N ALA A 14 9.07 23.82 28.91
CA ALA A 14 9.10 24.22 30.31
C ALA A 14 8.65 25.69 30.55
N ALA A 15 8.24 26.44 29.52
CA ALA A 15 7.84 27.85 29.67
C ALA A 15 6.30 28.04 29.75
N PRO A 16 5.80 28.99 30.58
CA PRO A 16 4.40 29.02 31.01
C PRO A 16 3.42 29.54 29.95
N VAL A 17 2.14 29.23 30.23
CA VAL A 17 0.83 29.58 29.62
C VAL A 17 0.70 30.90 28.83
N ASP A 18 1.57 31.89 29.06
CA ASP A 18 1.46 33.23 28.48
C ASP A 18 1.82 33.30 26.99
N ALA A 19 2.73 32.44 26.50
CA ALA A 19 3.04 32.35 25.07
C ALA A 19 1.86 31.78 24.25
N GLN A 20 1.08 30.87 24.84
CA GLN A 20 -0.14 30.32 24.24
C GLN A 20 -1.32 31.30 24.29
N LYS A 21 -1.41 32.14 25.32
CA LYS A 21 -2.39 33.25 25.40
C LYS A 21 -2.16 34.30 24.31
N ALA A 22 -0.90 34.63 24.02
CA ALA A 22 -0.55 35.61 22.98
C ALA A 22 -0.97 35.13 21.58
N ARG A 23 -0.82 33.83 21.27
CA ARG A 23 -1.28 33.24 20.00
C ARG A 23 -2.81 33.14 19.91
N ARG A 24 -3.52 32.90 21.03
CA ARG A 24 -5.00 32.92 21.07
C ARG A 24 -5.60 34.31 20.83
N ALA A 25 -4.90 35.38 21.23
CA ALA A 25 -5.33 36.74 20.93
C ALA A 25 -5.25 37.08 19.44
N GLN A 26 -4.31 36.49 18.70
CA GLN A 26 -4.22 36.64 17.24
C GLN A 26 -5.26 35.80 16.47
N ALA A 27 -5.72 34.68 17.04
CA ALA A 27 -6.71 33.78 16.41
C ALA A 27 -8.17 34.20 16.64
N GLN A 28 -8.43 35.26 17.43
CA GLN A 28 -9.79 35.74 17.76
C GLN A 28 -10.26 36.94 16.92
N GLU A 29 -9.51 37.36 15.91
CA GLU A 29 -10.04 38.30 14.91
C GLU A 29 -11.14 37.61 14.08
N LYS A 30 -12.31 38.25 14.01
CA LYS A 30 -13.55 37.73 13.41
C LYS A 30 -13.32 37.19 11.99
N PRO A 31 -13.99 36.09 11.57
CA PRO A 31 -14.02 35.72 10.16
C PRO A 31 -14.81 36.78 9.38
N ALA A 32 -14.15 37.43 8.42
CA ALA A 32 -14.85 38.13 7.35
C ALA A 32 -15.63 37.10 6.50
N GLU A 33 -16.81 37.52 6.02
CA GLU A 33 -17.69 36.71 5.17
C GLU A 33 -16.95 36.11 3.97
N ASN A 34 -17.16 34.80 3.75
CA ASN A 34 -16.74 33.97 2.61
C ASN A 34 -15.93 34.68 1.51
N PRO A 35 -14.59 34.70 1.60
CA PRO A 35 -13.78 34.81 0.40
C PRO A 35 -13.89 33.47 -0.36
N ALA A 36 -13.90 33.56 -1.70
CA ALA A 36 -13.67 32.41 -2.58
C ALA A 36 -12.42 31.63 -2.10
N PRO A 37 -12.30 30.31 -2.36
CA PRO A 37 -11.15 29.54 -1.91
C PRO A 37 -9.87 30.18 -2.44
N GLU A 38 -9.17 30.91 -1.57
CA GLU A 38 -7.83 31.39 -1.85
C GLU A 38 -6.98 30.16 -2.12
N LYS A 39 -6.23 30.19 -3.24
CA LYS A 39 -5.18 29.20 -3.47
C LYS A 39 -4.35 29.14 -2.20
N PRO A 40 -4.13 27.95 -1.59
CA PRO A 40 -3.28 27.87 -0.41
C PRO A 40 -1.96 28.52 -0.76
N ALA A 41 -1.58 29.55 0.01
CA ALA A 41 -0.31 30.23 -0.18
C ALA A 41 0.78 29.15 -0.23
N GLU A 42 1.57 29.13 -1.32
CA GLU A 42 2.71 28.25 -1.49
C GLU A 42 3.69 28.53 -0.34
N THR A 43 3.53 27.82 0.77
CA THR A 43 4.38 27.96 1.94
C THR A 43 5.67 27.20 1.63
N LYS A 44 6.70 27.96 1.24
CA LYS A 44 8.02 27.44 0.86
C LYS A 44 8.51 26.46 1.94
N PRO A 45 8.98 25.25 1.57
CA PRO A 45 9.53 24.30 2.53
C PRO A 45 10.77 24.89 3.22
N VAL A 46 10.97 24.54 4.49
CA VAL A 46 12.17 24.93 5.24
C VAL A 46 13.41 24.29 4.58
N GLU A 47 14.46 25.08 4.34
CA GLU A 47 15.74 24.55 3.85
C GLU A 47 16.40 23.72 4.94
N LEU A 48 16.85 22.52 4.58
CA LEU A 48 17.47 21.58 5.52
C LEU A 48 18.99 21.66 5.37
N ASP A 49 19.69 21.89 6.49
CA ASP A 49 21.14 21.87 6.51
C ASP A 49 21.67 20.44 6.29
N LYS A 50 22.66 20.30 5.39
CA LYS A 50 23.17 18.98 4.98
C LYS A 50 23.97 18.30 6.09
N GLU A 51 24.70 19.06 6.90
CA GLU A 51 25.47 18.52 8.02
C GLU A 51 24.52 18.03 9.11
N GLU A 52 23.51 18.85 9.46
CA GLU A 52 22.47 18.47 10.44
C GLU A 52 21.69 17.21 9.99
N VAL A 53 21.37 17.08 8.69
CA VAL A 53 20.73 15.85 8.16
C VAL A 53 21.65 14.64 8.25
N ASN A 54 22.96 14.80 8.01
CA ASN A 54 23.91 13.69 8.11
C ASN A 54 24.12 13.23 9.56
N GLU A 55 24.20 14.17 10.50
CA GLU A 55 24.23 13.89 11.94
C GLU A 55 22.94 13.18 12.39
N ALA A 56 21.78 13.67 11.92
CA ALA A 56 20.49 13.03 12.20
C ALA A 56 20.42 11.59 11.67
N ARG A 57 20.93 11.34 10.45
CA ARG A 57 21.03 9.99 9.89
C ARG A 57 21.93 9.09 10.72
N ALA A 58 23.08 9.59 11.18
CA ALA A 58 24.00 8.84 12.02
C ALA A 58 23.37 8.50 13.38
N LEU A 59 22.68 9.45 14.01
CA LEU A 59 21.96 9.23 15.26
C LEU A 59 20.85 8.19 15.08
N ALA A 60 20.01 8.33 14.04
CA ALA A 60 18.93 7.40 13.75
C ALA A 60 19.44 5.98 13.41
N ALA A 61 20.61 5.86 12.75
CA ALA A 61 21.24 4.58 12.46
C ALA A 61 21.86 3.91 13.70
N GLY A 62 22.26 4.70 14.70
CA GLY A 62 22.81 4.20 15.98
C GLY A 62 21.76 3.67 16.96
N LEU A 63 20.47 3.99 16.76
CA LEU A 63 19.39 3.51 17.61
C LEU A 63 19.08 2.01 17.34
N PRO A 64 18.84 1.19 18.38
CA PRO A 64 18.32 -0.16 18.21
C PRO A 64 17.03 -0.15 17.38
N ALA A 65 16.89 -1.08 16.42
CA ALA A 65 15.81 -1.03 15.44
C ALA A 65 14.40 -0.93 16.05
N ARG A 66 14.13 -1.69 17.13
CA ARG A 66 12.84 -1.65 17.84
C ARG A 66 12.63 -0.34 18.61
N GLU A 67 13.68 0.19 19.23
CA GLU A 67 13.62 1.46 19.95
C GLU A 67 13.40 2.62 18.98
N ARG A 68 14.11 2.61 17.85
CA ARG A 68 13.92 3.56 16.75
C ARG A 68 12.47 3.55 16.27
N ALA A 69 11.91 2.37 16.01
CA ALA A 69 10.54 2.26 15.55
C ALA A 69 9.52 2.76 16.58
N LEU A 70 9.75 2.48 17.88
CA LEU A 70 8.92 3.01 18.96
C LEU A 70 9.00 4.54 19.04
N LEU A 71 10.20 5.12 19.01
CA LEU A 71 10.39 6.58 19.01
C LEU A 71 9.70 7.24 17.82
N ASP A 72 9.81 6.63 16.65
CA ASP A 72 9.20 7.16 15.42
C ASP A 72 7.66 7.08 15.44
N ALA A 73 7.11 5.99 16.00
CA ALA A 73 5.67 5.85 16.23
C ALA A 73 5.14 6.87 17.24
N LEU A 74 5.86 7.10 18.34
CA LEU A 74 5.50 8.10 19.33
C LEU A 74 5.60 9.52 18.77
N ARG A 75 6.63 9.80 17.97
CA ARG A 75 6.78 11.07 17.24
C ARG A 75 5.56 11.32 16.33
N PHE A 76 5.16 10.34 15.52
CA PHE A 76 3.95 10.41 14.71
C PHE A 76 2.69 10.70 15.54
N LEU A 77 2.49 9.97 16.64
CA LEU A 77 1.30 10.12 17.49
C LEU A 77 1.24 11.45 18.24
N THR A 78 2.39 11.94 18.72
CA THR A 78 2.49 13.16 19.51
C THR A 78 2.50 14.43 18.66
N ARG A 79 2.97 14.34 17.41
CA ARG A 79 3.10 15.46 16.46
C ARG A 79 3.79 16.69 17.06
N PRO A 80 5.03 16.56 17.52
CA PRO A 80 5.72 17.68 18.15
C PRO A 80 5.86 18.87 17.18
N GLU A 81 5.70 20.10 17.67
CA GLU A 81 5.73 21.34 16.87
C GLU A 81 6.91 21.42 15.86
N PHE A 82 8.12 20.97 16.25
CA PHE A 82 9.29 20.97 15.35
C PHE A 82 9.09 20.12 14.10
N GLN A 83 8.31 19.04 14.18
CA GLN A 83 8.04 18.17 13.04
C GLN A 83 7.15 18.89 12.02
N GLU A 84 6.13 19.62 12.48
CA GLU A 84 5.23 20.38 11.62
C GLU A 84 5.99 21.48 10.86
N GLU A 85 7.03 22.05 11.47
CA GLU A 85 7.94 22.97 10.81
C GLU A 85 8.81 22.28 9.75
N LEU A 86 9.49 21.19 10.10
CA LEU A 86 10.39 20.48 9.19
C LEU A 86 9.65 19.88 7.99
N LEU A 87 8.44 19.36 8.18
CA LEU A 87 7.64 18.71 7.14
C LEU A 87 6.73 19.69 6.38
N ARG A 88 6.78 20.98 6.69
CA ARG A 88 6.03 22.02 5.97
C ARG A 88 6.40 22.01 4.49
N GLY A 89 5.38 21.98 3.63
CA GLY A 89 5.56 21.93 2.17
C GLY A 89 6.07 20.56 1.66
N ARG A 90 6.09 19.52 2.50
CA ARG A 90 6.54 18.17 2.12
C ARG A 90 5.43 17.13 2.26
N LYS A 91 5.40 16.18 1.33
CA LYS A 91 4.48 15.05 1.33
C LYS A 91 4.86 14.09 2.46
N HIS A 92 3.97 13.96 3.43
CA HIS A 92 4.07 13.01 4.52
C HIS A 92 2.66 12.67 5.03
N ARG A 93 2.53 11.59 5.79
CA ARG A 93 1.28 11.31 6.49
C ARG A 93 1.26 12.06 7.81
N VAL A 94 0.26 12.91 7.95
CA VAL A 94 -0.03 13.63 9.19
C VAL A 94 -0.91 12.74 10.09
N CYS A 95 -0.58 12.63 11.37
CA CYS A 95 -1.49 12.02 12.33
C CYS A 95 -2.74 12.91 12.49
N ILE A 96 -3.94 12.32 12.40
CA ILE A 96 -5.18 13.10 12.45
C ILE A 96 -5.44 13.75 13.82
N LEU A 97 -4.83 13.24 14.88
CA LEU A 97 -4.91 13.86 16.19
C LEU A 97 -4.16 15.20 16.16
N GLU A 98 -4.68 16.23 16.83
CA GLU A 98 -3.92 17.46 17.04
C GLU A 98 -2.64 17.20 17.87
N PRO A 99 -1.61 18.06 17.77
CA PRO A 99 -0.42 17.94 18.62
C PRO A 99 -0.75 17.73 20.09
N LEU A 100 0.01 16.87 20.78
CA LEU A 100 -0.28 16.46 22.16
C LEU A 100 -0.32 17.65 23.13
N GLU A 101 0.51 18.66 22.85
CA GLU A 101 0.62 19.94 23.56
C GLU A 101 -0.60 20.85 23.43
N VAL A 102 -1.49 20.59 22.47
CA VAL A 102 -2.71 21.38 22.32
C VAL A 102 -3.72 20.94 23.38
N SER A 103 -3.95 21.81 24.37
CA SER A 103 -4.99 21.62 25.38
C SER A 103 -6.38 21.83 24.77
N LYS A 104 -7.13 20.73 24.59
CA LYS A 104 -8.53 20.75 24.20
C LYS A 104 -9.48 20.77 25.41
N PRO A 105 -10.47 21.66 25.45
CA PRO A 105 -11.57 21.54 26.42
C PRO A 105 -12.46 20.33 26.07
N GLY A 106 -13.07 19.72 27.09
CA GLY A 106 -14.07 18.66 26.91
C GLY A 106 -13.55 17.22 27.02
N PRO A 107 -14.44 16.23 26.85
CA PRO A 107 -14.14 14.81 27.07
C PRO A 107 -13.01 14.33 26.15
N MET A 108 -12.12 13.49 26.68
CA MET A 108 -11.07 12.83 25.90
C MET A 108 -11.69 11.78 24.97
N LEU A 109 -11.23 11.75 23.71
CA LEU A 109 -11.63 10.69 22.76
C LEU A 109 -10.86 9.40 23.06
N ILE A 110 -11.43 8.22 22.75
CA ILE A 110 -10.74 6.94 22.93
C ILE A 110 -9.40 6.87 22.18
N THR A 111 -9.33 7.45 20.97
CA THR A 111 -8.08 7.53 20.19
C THR A 111 -7.04 8.44 20.85
N GLU A 112 -7.46 9.51 21.52
CA GLU A 112 -6.57 10.38 22.31
C GLU A 112 -6.06 9.64 23.56
N ALA A 113 -6.92 8.85 24.20
CA ALA A 113 -6.55 8.00 25.33
C ALA A 113 -5.58 6.87 24.93
N LEU A 114 -5.77 6.24 23.76
CA LEU A 114 -4.84 5.25 23.19
C LEU A 114 -3.47 5.86 22.91
N ARG A 115 -3.41 7.06 22.32
CA ARG A 115 -2.16 7.80 22.16
C ARG A 115 -1.48 8.03 23.50
N LEU A 116 -2.22 8.53 24.48
CA LEU A 116 -1.69 8.81 25.81
C LEU A 116 -1.18 7.53 26.49
N TRP A 117 -1.88 6.42 26.28
CA TRP A 117 -1.46 5.12 26.76
C TRP A 117 -0.13 4.69 26.14
N ALA A 118 0.01 4.76 24.81
CA ALA A 118 1.24 4.43 24.11
C ALA A 118 2.44 5.25 24.64
N VAL A 119 2.25 6.57 24.83
CA VAL A 119 3.25 7.46 25.41
C VAL A 119 3.69 7.00 26.81
N LEU A 120 2.74 6.76 27.71
CA LEU A 120 3.05 6.38 29.08
C LEU A 120 3.66 4.97 29.19
N GLU A 121 3.17 4.02 28.40
CA GLU A 121 3.63 2.62 28.40
C GLU A 121 5.05 2.49 27.85
N SER A 122 5.44 3.35 26.92
CA SER A 122 6.80 3.36 26.35
C SER A 122 7.90 3.68 27.38
N GLY A 123 7.53 4.31 28.50
CA GLY A 123 8.49 4.84 29.47
C GLY A 123 9.03 6.22 29.10
N MET A 124 8.53 6.85 28.03
CA MET A 124 8.95 8.21 27.62
C MET A 124 8.89 9.20 28.80
N PRO A 125 9.91 10.05 29.02
CA PRO A 125 9.95 11.04 30.09
C PRO A 125 8.68 11.89 30.14
N LEU A 126 8.17 12.13 31.35
CA LEU A 126 6.99 12.98 31.53
C LEU A 126 7.31 14.43 31.14
N SER A 127 6.34 15.09 30.54
CA SER A 127 6.35 16.50 30.19
C SER A 127 5.03 17.14 30.62
N PRO A 128 4.97 18.46 30.82
CA PRO A 128 3.72 19.13 31.23
C PRO A 128 2.51 18.81 30.33
N PRO A 129 2.64 18.74 28.98
CA PRO A 129 1.55 18.28 28.11
C PRO A 129 1.04 16.88 28.44
N VAL A 130 1.92 15.91 28.70
CA VAL A 130 1.53 14.54 29.04
C VAL A 130 0.75 14.54 30.35
N GLU A 131 1.24 15.29 31.35
CA GLU A 131 0.57 15.39 32.64
C GLU A 131 -0.81 16.04 32.52
N ASP A 132 -0.95 17.11 31.73
CA ASP A 132 -2.21 17.79 31.50
C ASP A 132 -3.23 16.89 30.80
N GLN A 133 -2.80 16.05 29.85
CA GLN A 133 -3.69 15.07 29.23
C GLN A 133 -4.11 13.98 30.22
N VAL A 134 -3.25 13.55 31.15
CA VAL A 134 -3.64 12.65 32.25
C VAL A 134 -4.67 13.32 33.16
N ARG A 135 -4.47 14.60 33.52
CA ARG A 135 -5.45 15.38 34.30
C ARG A 135 -6.79 15.52 33.56
N ARG A 136 -6.76 15.76 32.25
CA ARG A 136 -7.97 15.80 31.40
C ARG A 136 -8.68 14.44 31.35
N LEU A 137 -7.95 13.33 31.19
CA LEU A 137 -8.53 11.98 31.22
C LEU A 137 -9.17 11.69 32.58
N ARG A 138 -8.54 12.14 33.68
CA ARG A 138 -9.07 12.00 35.03
C ARG A 138 -10.46 12.62 35.17
N THR A 139 -10.70 13.77 34.55
CA THR A 139 -11.99 14.48 34.63
C THR A 139 -12.91 14.22 33.43
N SER A 140 -12.51 13.39 32.46
CA SER A 140 -13.30 13.15 31.25
C SER A 140 -14.55 12.31 31.58
N PRO A 141 -15.77 12.79 31.29
CA PRO A 141 -16.98 12.02 31.54
C PRO A 141 -17.05 10.81 30.62
N LEU A 142 -17.56 9.68 31.13
CA LEU A 142 -17.81 8.47 30.34
C LEU A 142 -19.27 8.06 30.50
N ALA A 143 -19.89 7.67 29.38
CA ALA A 143 -21.21 7.06 29.38
C ALA A 143 -21.15 5.63 29.94
N LYS A 144 -22.32 5.07 30.27
CA LYS A 144 -22.41 3.66 30.66
C LYS A 144 -21.95 2.76 29.50
N PRO A 145 -21.01 1.83 29.72
CA PRO A 145 -20.42 1.02 28.66
C PRO A 145 -21.34 -0.15 28.28
N ASP A 146 -22.60 0.15 27.93
CA ASP A 146 -23.64 -0.87 27.71
C ASP A 146 -23.28 -1.84 26.58
N ASN A 147 -22.54 -1.36 25.56
CA ASN A 147 -22.21 -2.14 24.36
C ASN A 147 -20.70 -2.39 24.17
N SER A 148 -19.81 -1.59 24.75
CA SER A 148 -18.35 -1.73 24.56
C SER A 148 -17.60 -1.38 25.84
N LEU A 149 -16.70 -2.27 26.26
CA LEU A 149 -15.84 -2.06 27.43
C LEU A 149 -14.50 -1.37 27.08
N ALA A 150 -14.25 -1.13 25.79
CA ALA A 150 -12.95 -0.68 25.29
C ALA A 150 -12.50 0.65 25.93
N GLU A 151 -13.37 1.66 25.93
CA GLU A 151 -13.02 3.00 26.44
C GLU A 151 -12.67 2.99 27.93
N VAL A 152 -13.46 2.28 28.74
CA VAL A 152 -13.21 2.15 30.19
C VAL A 152 -11.90 1.37 30.45
N ALA A 153 -11.66 0.29 29.70
CA ALA A 153 -10.43 -0.49 29.83
C ALA A 153 -9.18 0.30 29.41
N VAL A 154 -9.26 1.07 28.32
CA VAL A 154 -8.17 1.96 27.87
C VAL A 154 -7.89 3.03 28.92
N HIS A 155 -8.91 3.66 29.50
CA HIS A 155 -8.71 4.65 30.56
C HIS A 155 -8.04 4.04 31.80
N LEU A 156 -8.45 2.83 32.22
CA LEU A 156 -7.78 2.10 33.32
C LEU A 156 -6.32 1.78 32.99
N ALA A 157 -6.02 1.42 31.73
CA ALA A 157 -4.65 1.17 31.28
C ALA A 157 -3.79 2.44 31.29
N VAL A 158 -4.34 3.59 30.87
CA VAL A 158 -3.69 4.90 30.98
C VAL A 158 -3.38 5.24 32.43
N LEU A 159 -4.36 5.12 33.34
CA LEU A 159 -4.16 5.42 34.76
C LEU A 159 -3.09 4.52 35.39
N ARG A 160 -3.09 3.22 35.04
CA ARG A 160 -2.06 2.27 35.49
C ARG A 160 -0.68 2.70 34.97
N ALA A 161 -0.58 3.06 33.69
CA ALA A 161 0.67 3.52 33.10
C ALA A 161 1.16 4.80 33.78
N ALA A 162 0.28 5.79 33.99
CA ALA A 162 0.59 7.03 34.69
C ALA A 162 1.06 6.80 36.13
N LEU A 163 0.36 5.95 36.90
CA LEU A 163 0.69 5.61 38.29
C LEU A 163 1.98 4.81 38.43
N SER A 164 2.44 4.19 37.35
CA SER A 164 3.74 3.52 37.29
C SER A 164 4.91 4.49 37.04
N ARG A 165 4.63 5.79 36.89
CA ARG A 165 5.61 6.87 36.74
C ARG A 165 5.70 7.64 38.07
N PRO A 166 6.84 7.56 38.80
CA PRO A 166 6.98 8.22 40.10
C PRO A 166 6.74 9.74 40.07
N ALA A 167 7.02 10.40 38.93
CA ALA A 167 6.93 11.85 38.77
C ALA A 167 5.52 12.40 38.45
N MET A 168 4.51 11.56 38.16
CA MET A 168 3.18 12.03 37.74
C MET A 168 2.42 12.84 38.81
N GLY A 169 2.72 12.64 40.10
CA GLY A 169 1.96 13.26 41.19
C GLY A 169 0.50 12.79 41.26
N GLU A 170 -0.34 13.47 42.04
CA GLU A 170 -1.81 13.25 42.13
C GLU A 170 -2.28 11.79 42.34
N ARG A 171 -1.44 10.91 42.92
CA ARG A 171 -1.72 9.47 43.08
C ARG A 171 -3.11 9.17 43.65
N GLY A 172 -3.52 9.90 44.69
CA GLY A 172 -4.83 9.72 45.32
C GLY A 172 -6.00 9.96 44.35
N LEU A 173 -5.95 11.04 43.57
CA LEU A 173 -7.00 11.41 42.62
C LEU A 173 -7.04 10.45 41.42
N LEU A 174 -5.89 9.92 41.00
CA LEU A 174 -5.82 8.91 39.94
C LEU A 174 -6.42 7.57 40.41
N LEU A 175 -6.15 7.16 41.66
CA LEU A 175 -6.73 5.96 42.26
C LEU A 175 -8.24 6.10 42.49
N GLU A 176 -8.70 7.28 42.90
CA GLU A 176 -10.14 7.59 43.01
C GLU A 176 -10.85 7.40 41.67
N ARG A 177 -10.30 8.01 40.60
CA ARG A 177 -10.84 7.85 39.25
C ARG A 177 -10.81 6.40 38.78
N ALA A 178 -9.74 5.66 39.07
CA ALA A 178 -9.68 4.24 38.73
C ALA A 178 -10.79 3.45 39.43
N GLY A 179 -11.11 3.76 40.70
CA GLY A 179 -12.23 3.16 41.43
C GLY A 179 -13.60 3.46 40.80
N GLU A 180 -13.82 4.68 40.30
CA GLU A 180 -15.03 5.04 39.55
C GLU A 180 -15.16 4.23 38.25
N LEU A 181 -14.06 4.10 37.50
CA LEU A 181 -14.02 3.34 36.25
C LEU A 181 -14.27 1.84 36.49
N CYS A 182 -13.77 1.27 37.59
CA CYS A 182 -14.09 -0.11 37.98
C CYS A 182 -15.59 -0.30 38.24
N LYS A 183 -16.22 0.60 39.00
CA LYS A 183 -17.68 0.56 39.23
C LYS A 183 -18.46 0.66 37.92
N LEU A 184 -18.01 1.52 37.01
CA LEU A 184 -18.61 1.69 35.69
C LEU A 184 -18.47 0.41 34.84
N MET A 185 -17.28 -0.19 34.85
CA MET A 185 -17.00 -1.47 34.20
C MET A 185 -17.94 -2.56 34.75
N ASP A 186 -18.05 -2.71 36.08
CA ASP A 186 -18.90 -3.71 36.73
C ASP A 186 -20.41 -3.51 36.47
N SER A 187 -20.83 -2.29 36.15
CA SER A 187 -22.22 -1.99 35.80
C SER A 187 -22.66 -2.58 34.46
N ALA A 188 -21.72 -2.85 33.54
CA ALA A 188 -21.98 -3.43 32.22
C ALA A 188 -22.02 -4.96 32.26
N LYS A 189 -22.99 -5.51 32.99
CA LYS A 189 -23.15 -6.96 33.21
C LYS A 189 -23.44 -7.75 31.94
N ASP A 190 -24.07 -7.11 30.95
CA ASP A 190 -24.50 -7.75 29.71
C ASP A 190 -23.47 -7.67 28.56
N ALA A 191 -22.40 -6.87 28.72
CA ALA A 191 -21.44 -6.63 27.64
C ALA A 191 -20.75 -7.93 27.13
N CYS A 192 -20.58 -8.90 28.04
CA CYS A 192 -19.94 -10.21 27.81
C CYS A 192 -20.95 -11.38 27.85
N SER A 193 -22.25 -11.11 28.01
CA SER A 193 -23.27 -12.15 28.18
C SER A 193 -23.88 -12.57 26.83
N THR A 194 -24.68 -13.62 26.83
CA THR A 194 -25.45 -14.04 25.64
C THR A 194 -26.61 -13.12 25.29
N THR A 195 -26.92 -12.13 26.13
CA THR A 195 -27.92 -11.08 25.88
C THR A 195 -27.29 -9.79 25.33
N SER A 196 -25.97 -9.77 25.16
CA SER A 196 -25.24 -8.67 24.53
C SER A 196 -25.78 -8.34 23.14
N VAL A 197 -25.74 -7.05 22.77
CA VAL A 197 -26.08 -6.57 21.42
C VAL A 197 -25.20 -7.17 20.32
N HIS A 198 -24.03 -7.69 20.71
CA HIS A 198 -23.09 -8.35 19.79
C HIS A 198 -23.45 -9.82 19.53
N VAL A 199 -24.60 -10.29 20.05
CA VAL A 199 -25.19 -11.57 19.67
C VAL A 199 -26.22 -11.33 18.57
N VAL A 200 -25.82 -11.58 17.32
CA VAL A 200 -26.64 -11.33 16.14
C VAL A 200 -27.13 -12.66 15.57
N GLN A 201 -28.45 -12.88 15.56
CA GLN A 201 -29.05 -14.13 15.06
C GLN A 201 -28.46 -15.40 15.72
N GLY A 202 -28.12 -15.32 17.01
CA GLY A 202 -27.51 -16.42 17.77
C GLY A 202 -26.01 -16.64 17.51
N ALA A 203 -25.37 -15.77 16.74
CA ALA A 203 -23.94 -15.76 16.49
C ALA A 203 -23.25 -14.67 17.34
N LEU A 204 -22.14 -15.01 18.01
CA LEU A 204 -21.30 -14.10 18.80
C LEU A 204 -20.35 -13.30 17.89
N MET A 205 -20.57 -12.00 17.72
CA MET A 205 -19.71 -11.18 16.86
C MET A 205 -18.35 -10.89 17.50
N ALA A 206 -17.34 -10.52 16.71
CA ALA A 206 -15.98 -10.21 17.22
C ALA A 206 -15.95 -9.23 18.41
N PRO A 207 -16.78 -8.15 18.43
CA PRO A 207 -16.84 -7.24 19.58
C PRO A 207 -17.30 -7.91 20.90
N TRP A 208 -18.05 -9.02 20.82
CA TRP A 208 -18.40 -9.80 22.01
C TRP A 208 -17.15 -10.40 22.66
N PHE A 209 -16.25 -10.98 21.86
CA PHE A 209 -14.97 -11.51 22.33
C PHE A 209 -14.00 -10.39 22.73
N ALA A 210 -14.04 -9.24 22.04
CA ALA A 210 -13.26 -8.07 22.44
C ALA A 210 -13.66 -7.55 23.83
N ASN A 211 -14.96 -7.57 24.17
CA ASN A 211 -15.41 -7.22 25.52
C ASN A 211 -14.83 -8.17 26.59
N GLN A 212 -14.69 -9.47 26.29
CA GLN A 212 -14.02 -10.41 27.20
C GLN A 212 -12.56 -10.01 27.46
N PHE A 213 -11.86 -9.63 26.38
CA PHE A 213 -10.48 -9.12 26.45
C PHE A 213 -10.39 -7.82 27.26
N TRP A 214 -11.24 -6.83 26.98
CA TRP A 214 -11.24 -5.53 27.67
C TRP A 214 -11.63 -5.64 29.14
N ARG A 215 -12.59 -6.52 29.48
CA ARG A 215 -12.91 -6.86 30.87
C ARG A 215 -11.67 -7.34 31.60
N ALA A 216 -11.01 -8.35 31.04
CA ALA A 216 -9.82 -8.94 31.64
C ALA A 216 -8.71 -7.91 31.81
N LEU A 217 -8.44 -7.10 30.78
CA LEU A 217 -7.37 -6.10 30.82
C LEU A 217 -7.66 -5.00 31.84
N GLY A 218 -8.87 -4.43 31.84
CA GLY A 218 -9.25 -3.35 32.75
C GLY A 218 -9.13 -3.76 34.22
N LEU A 219 -9.63 -4.95 34.57
CA LEU A 219 -9.55 -5.45 35.95
C LEU A 219 -8.12 -5.78 36.37
N ARG A 220 -7.28 -6.29 35.44
CA ARG A 220 -5.85 -6.48 35.69
C ARG A 220 -5.12 -5.16 35.92
N CYS A 221 -5.42 -4.12 35.12
CA CYS A 221 -4.89 -2.78 35.35
C CYS A 221 -5.30 -2.22 36.72
N ALA A 222 -6.57 -2.38 37.08
CA ALA A 222 -7.08 -1.95 38.38
C ALA A 222 -6.39 -2.65 39.56
N ALA A 223 -6.22 -3.98 39.48
CA ALA A 223 -5.51 -4.73 40.50
C ALA A 223 -4.03 -4.34 40.59
N ALA A 224 -3.36 -4.08 39.47
CA ALA A 224 -1.97 -3.60 39.45
C ALA A 224 -1.80 -2.22 40.11
N MET A 225 -2.86 -1.40 40.11
CA MET A 225 -2.90 -0.11 40.83
C MET A 225 -3.22 -0.26 42.33
N GLY A 226 -3.62 -1.45 42.79
CA GLY A 226 -4.10 -1.70 44.15
C GLY A 226 -5.54 -1.23 44.41
N VAL A 227 -6.33 -1.02 43.35
CA VAL A 227 -7.75 -0.69 43.47
C VAL A 227 -8.53 -1.97 43.84
N ALA A 228 -9.45 -1.87 44.79
CA ALA A 228 -10.30 -3.00 45.16
C ALA A 228 -11.30 -3.31 44.03
N VAL A 229 -11.35 -4.56 43.60
CA VAL A 229 -12.17 -5.04 42.48
C VAL A 229 -12.94 -6.29 42.90
N ASP A 230 -14.23 -6.39 42.56
CA ASP A 230 -15.01 -7.62 42.75
C ASP A 230 -14.93 -8.51 41.49
N GLY A 231 -14.20 -9.62 41.60
CA GLY A 231 -14.01 -10.58 40.51
C GLY A 231 -15.26 -11.34 40.05
N LYS A 232 -16.39 -11.27 40.78
CA LYS A 232 -17.58 -12.10 40.50
C LYS A 232 -18.14 -11.93 39.10
N GLN A 233 -18.16 -10.70 38.57
CA GLN A 233 -18.61 -10.49 37.20
C GLN A 233 -17.63 -11.08 36.19
N TRP A 234 -16.32 -10.96 36.43
CA TRP A 234 -15.30 -11.55 35.57
C TRP A 234 -15.36 -13.07 35.55
N SER A 235 -15.59 -13.73 36.69
CA SER A 235 -15.80 -15.19 36.73
C SER A 235 -17.01 -15.60 35.88
N ARG A 236 -18.13 -14.86 35.93
CA ARG A 236 -19.30 -15.11 35.06
C ARG A 236 -18.98 -14.94 33.57
N ASP A 237 -18.20 -13.91 33.24
CA ASP A 237 -17.77 -13.61 31.88
C ASP A 237 -16.86 -14.73 31.32
N LEU A 238 -15.92 -15.23 32.14
CA LEU A 238 -15.04 -16.37 31.79
C LEU A 238 -15.82 -17.67 31.60
N ASP A 239 -16.85 -17.90 32.41
CA ASP A 239 -17.76 -19.02 32.26
C ASP A 239 -18.52 -18.96 30.92
N ALA A 240 -18.99 -17.75 30.54
CA ALA A 240 -19.64 -17.53 29.25
C ALA A 240 -18.65 -17.76 28.08
N LEU A 241 -17.41 -17.27 28.21
CA LEU A 241 -16.34 -17.50 27.24
C LEU A 241 -16.01 -18.99 27.09
N GLY A 242 -15.93 -19.73 28.20
CA GLY A 242 -15.70 -21.17 28.18
C GLY A 242 -16.78 -21.95 27.44
N ARG A 243 -18.05 -21.55 27.58
CA ARG A 243 -19.18 -22.13 26.84
C ARG A 243 -19.19 -21.77 25.35
N ALA A 244 -18.52 -20.69 24.95
CA ALA A 244 -18.41 -20.28 23.55
C ALA A 244 -17.38 -21.12 22.75
N TYR A 245 -16.55 -21.92 23.43
CA TYR A 245 -15.61 -22.81 22.76
C TYR A 245 -16.32 -23.90 21.95
N SER A 246 -15.90 -24.08 20.70
CA SER A 246 -16.43 -25.07 19.76
C SER A 246 -15.30 -25.79 19.03
N ALA A 247 -15.17 -27.10 19.28
CA ALA A 247 -14.19 -27.92 18.56
C ALA A 247 -14.63 -28.18 17.10
N PRO A 248 -13.69 -28.25 16.13
CA PRO A 248 -12.23 -28.14 16.30
C PRO A 248 -11.69 -26.71 16.17
N ASN A 249 -12.55 -25.73 15.88
CA ASN A 249 -12.10 -24.40 15.43
C ASN A 249 -11.74 -23.42 16.56
N GLY A 250 -12.08 -23.75 17.81
CA GLY A 250 -11.80 -22.91 18.97
C GLY A 250 -12.95 -21.95 19.27
N TYR A 251 -12.66 -20.68 19.42
CA TYR A 251 -13.64 -19.64 19.73
C TYR A 251 -14.16 -19.05 18.42
N THR A 252 -15.10 -19.76 17.79
CA THR A 252 -15.70 -19.32 16.53
C THR A 252 -17.19 -19.18 16.66
N SER A 253 -17.71 -18.05 16.19
CA SER A 253 -19.14 -17.84 16.13
C SER A 253 -19.72 -18.32 14.81
N GLN A 254 -20.14 -19.60 14.75
CA GLN A 254 -21.24 -20.07 13.89
C GLN A 254 -21.55 -21.56 14.13
N LYS A 255 -22.84 -21.91 14.05
CA LYS A 255 -23.33 -23.29 13.85
C LYS A 255 -23.35 -23.71 12.37
N ASN A 256 -23.16 -22.78 11.42
CA ASN A 256 -23.32 -23.02 9.98
C ASN A 256 -21.99 -22.80 9.22
N ARG A 257 -21.49 -23.83 8.52
CA ARG A 257 -20.08 -23.98 8.11
C ARG A 257 -19.63 -23.21 6.85
N ALA A 258 -20.45 -22.30 6.29
CA ALA A 258 -20.27 -21.89 4.89
C ALA A 258 -19.43 -20.63 4.63
N VAL A 259 -19.10 -19.78 5.62
CA VAL A 259 -18.31 -18.55 5.37
C VAL A 259 -17.39 -18.20 6.55
N TYR A 260 -16.08 -18.44 6.41
CA TYR A 260 -15.07 -17.97 7.37
C TYR A 260 -14.82 -16.46 7.17
N SER A 261 -15.45 -15.64 8.01
CA SER A 261 -15.10 -14.22 8.16
C SER A 261 -13.88 -14.11 9.09
N VAL A 262 -12.89 -13.27 8.73
CA VAL A 262 -11.69 -13.01 9.55
C VAL A 262 -12.08 -12.53 10.95
N SER A 263 -13.07 -11.64 11.04
CA SER A 263 -13.59 -11.15 12.32
C SER A 263 -14.18 -12.28 13.16
N LEU A 264 -14.91 -13.22 12.55
CA LEU A 264 -15.62 -14.28 13.29
C LEU A 264 -14.75 -15.48 13.69
N ASP A 265 -13.59 -15.66 13.04
CA ASP A 265 -12.66 -16.75 13.32
C ASP A 265 -11.32 -16.26 13.90
N LEU A 266 -10.54 -15.48 13.14
CA LEU A 266 -9.22 -15.01 13.59
C LEU A 266 -9.31 -14.10 14.82
N HIS A 267 -10.10 -13.02 14.74
CA HIS A 267 -10.18 -12.05 15.85
C HIS A 267 -10.85 -12.65 17.09
N SER A 268 -11.95 -13.38 16.92
CA SER A 268 -12.61 -14.11 18.01
C SER A 268 -11.65 -15.01 18.78
N ASN A 269 -10.83 -15.81 18.09
CA ASN A 269 -9.84 -16.66 18.73
C ASN A 269 -8.73 -15.84 19.42
N LEU A 270 -8.17 -14.81 18.76
CA LEU A 270 -7.11 -14.00 19.36
C LEU A 270 -7.57 -13.27 20.62
N PHE A 271 -8.75 -12.66 20.62
CA PHE A 271 -9.30 -11.96 21.78
C PHE A 271 -9.63 -12.92 22.92
N SER A 272 -10.19 -14.08 22.60
CA SER A 272 -10.52 -15.12 23.60
C SER A 272 -9.28 -15.65 24.29
N LEU A 273 -8.26 -16.02 23.50
CA LEU A 273 -7.02 -16.55 24.04
C LEU A 273 -6.27 -15.48 24.85
N ALA A 274 -6.32 -14.20 24.44
CA ALA A 274 -5.73 -13.10 25.22
C ALA A 274 -6.47 -12.86 26.54
N ALA A 275 -7.80 -12.92 26.54
CA ALA A 275 -8.61 -12.85 27.76
C ALA A 275 -8.28 -14.00 28.72
N LEU A 276 -8.08 -15.21 28.20
CA LEU A 276 -7.69 -16.39 28.98
C LEU A 276 -6.27 -16.30 29.53
N ALA A 277 -5.31 -15.75 28.76
CA ALA A 277 -3.96 -15.50 29.25
C ALA A 277 -3.94 -14.50 30.40
N LEU A 278 -4.76 -13.45 30.31
CA LEU A 278 -4.95 -12.47 31.38
C LEU A 278 -5.60 -13.08 32.63
N ALA A 279 -6.52 -14.03 32.47
CA ALA A 279 -7.14 -14.75 33.59
C ALA A 279 -6.18 -15.79 34.20
N ALA A 280 -5.43 -16.52 33.38
CA ALA A 280 -4.49 -17.56 33.80
C ALA A 280 -3.32 -16.99 34.63
N SER A 281 -2.98 -15.72 34.43
CA SER A 281 -1.95 -14.98 35.16
C SER A 281 -2.51 -13.98 36.17
N ALA A 282 -3.81 -14.05 36.50
CA ALA A 282 -4.43 -13.16 37.48
C ALA A 282 -4.02 -13.50 38.93
N PRO A 283 -3.90 -12.50 39.82
CA PRO A 283 -3.68 -12.77 41.24
C PRO A 283 -4.94 -13.39 41.88
N GLU A 284 -4.75 -14.22 42.92
CA GLU A 284 -5.86 -14.87 43.64
C GLU A 284 -6.80 -13.89 44.36
N THR A 285 -6.36 -12.64 44.55
CA THR A 285 -7.18 -11.55 45.07
C THR A 285 -8.24 -11.08 44.06
N LEU A 286 -8.08 -11.40 42.78
CA LEU A 286 -8.94 -10.94 41.69
C LEU A 286 -9.78 -12.07 41.09
N LEU A 287 -9.24 -13.30 41.02
CA LEU A 287 -9.95 -14.50 40.56
C LEU A 287 -9.69 -15.67 41.49
N SER A 288 -10.67 -16.56 41.63
CA SER A 288 -10.50 -17.75 42.46
C SER A 288 -9.48 -18.73 41.85
N LYS A 289 -8.86 -19.58 42.69
CA LYS A 289 -7.98 -20.67 42.21
C LYS A 289 -8.68 -21.56 41.18
N SER A 290 -9.99 -21.79 41.33
CA SER A 290 -10.80 -22.55 40.36
C SER A 290 -10.90 -21.84 39.02
N ASP A 291 -11.14 -20.53 39.00
CA ASP A 291 -11.23 -19.74 37.77
C ASP A 291 -9.88 -19.73 37.04
N ILE A 292 -8.79 -19.49 37.77
CA ILE A 292 -7.42 -19.50 37.23
C ILE A 292 -7.10 -20.89 36.64
N LYS A 293 -7.46 -21.98 37.33
CA LYS A 293 -7.28 -23.34 36.83
C LYS A 293 -8.12 -23.60 35.57
N ALA A 294 -9.36 -23.13 35.53
CA ALA A 294 -10.22 -23.27 34.36
C ALA A 294 -9.66 -22.50 33.15
N ALA A 295 -9.17 -21.27 33.36
CA ALA A 295 -8.51 -20.48 32.32
C ALA A 295 -7.27 -21.17 31.77
N ASN A 296 -6.38 -21.68 32.65
CA ASN A 296 -5.21 -22.47 32.26
C ASN A 296 -5.60 -23.73 31.46
N SER A 297 -6.64 -24.43 31.88
CA SER A 297 -7.14 -25.61 31.15
C SER A 297 -7.63 -25.27 29.75
N GLN A 298 -8.31 -24.14 29.56
CA GLN A 298 -8.72 -23.69 28.23
C GLN A 298 -7.53 -23.22 27.38
N LEU A 299 -6.60 -22.47 27.98
CA LEU A 299 -5.41 -21.93 27.31
C LEU A 299 -4.47 -23.04 26.82
N SER A 300 -4.50 -24.23 27.44
CA SER A 300 -3.75 -25.40 26.95
C SER A 300 -4.04 -25.79 25.49
N ARG A 301 -5.18 -25.33 24.94
CA ARG A 301 -5.60 -25.56 23.55
C ARG A 301 -5.03 -24.53 22.57
N ALA A 302 -4.45 -23.44 23.06
CA ALA A 302 -3.95 -22.33 22.26
C ALA A 302 -2.93 -22.76 21.18
N PRO A 303 -1.96 -23.66 21.44
CA PRO A 303 -0.96 -23.99 20.42
C PRO A 303 -1.54 -24.57 19.12
N ALA A 304 -2.54 -25.43 19.24
CA ALA A 304 -3.21 -26.03 18.08
C ALA A 304 -4.08 -24.99 17.34
N ILE A 305 -4.81 -24.15 18.07
CA ILE A 305 -5.62 -23.07 17.48
C ILE A 305 -4.72 -22.08 16.73
N LEU A 306 -3.64 -21.62 17.37
CA LEU A 306 -2.70 -20.67 16.77
C LEU A 306 -2.01 -21.26 15.53
N LYS A 307 -1.63 -22.54 15.55
CA LYS A 307 -1.10 -23.22 14.37
C LYS A 307 -2.12 -23.26 13.23
N ARG A 308 -3.38 -23.61 13.54
CA ARG A 308 -4.48 -23.58 12.55
C ARG A 308 -4.65 -22.20 11.95
N LEU A 309 -4.71 -21.15 12.77
CA LEU A 309 -4.85 -19.77 12.31
C LEU A 309 -3.67 -19.37 11.43
N GLN A 310 -2.45 -19.73 11.83
CA GLN A 310 -1.24 -19.50 11.03
C GLN A 310 -1.32 -20.16 9.66
N ASP A 311 -1.82 -21.40 9.58
CA ASP A 311 -1.95 -22.16 8.33
C ASP A 311 -3.15 -21.72 7.48
N THR A 312 -4.20 -21.19 8.10
CA THR A 312 -5.42 -20.73 7.43
C THR A 312 -5.24 -19.35 6.81
N TYR A 313 -4.55 -18.45 7.52
CA TYR A 313 -4.44 -17.03 7.16
C TYR A 313 -3.03 -16.67 6.67
N VAL A 314 -2.49 -17.48 5.75
CA VAL A 314 -1.12 -17.34 5.22
C VAL A 314 -0.99 -16.20 4.18
N MET A 315 -2.10 -15.66 3.69
CA MET A 315 -2.10 -14.63 2.65
C MET A 315 -1.93 -13.22 3.23
N GLY A 316 -0.95 -12.48 2.71
CA GLY A 316 -0.69 -11.09 3.05
C GLY A 316 0.25 -10.86 4.24
N VAL A 317 -0.07 -9.90 5.13
CA VAL A 317 0.78 -9.52 6.28
C VAL A 317 0.87 -10.60 7.37
N GLY A 318 0.09 -11.68 7.27
CA GLY A 318 0.02 -12.78 8.23
C GLY A 318 -0.98 -12.52 9.36
N PRO A 319 -1.45 -13.58 10.06
CA PRO A 319 -2.57 -13.48 11.00
C PRO A 319 -2.24 -12.77 12.32
N PHE A 320 -0.97 -12.50 12.56
CA PHE A 320 -0.45 -11.98 13.84
C PHE A 320 0.29 -10.65 13.67
N ALA A 321 0.13 -10.00 12.52
CA ALA A 321 0.73 -8.70 12.23
C ALA A 321 -0.18 -7.54 12.61
N GLY A 322 0.37 -6.32 12.53
CA GLY A 322 -0.34 -5.11 12.89
C GLY A 322 -0.69 -5.06 14.37
N ALA A 323 -1.79 -4.38 14.72
CA ALA A 323 -2.26 -4.25 16.09
C ALA A 323 -2.71 -5.59 16.73
N ARG A 324 -2.80 -6.69 15.97
CA ARG A 324 -2.93 -8.05 16.53
C ARG A 324 -1.70 -8.47 17.33
N LEU A 325 -0.58 -7.79 17.14
CA LEU A 325 0.62 -8.02 17.95
C LEU A 325 0.35 -7.76 19.44
N LEU A 326 -0.57 -6.85 19.79
CA LEU A 326 -0.90 -6.56 21.19
C LEU A 326 -1.46 -7.80 21.94
N PRO A 327 -2.54 -8.46 21.49
CA PRO A 327 -2.99 -9.70 22.12
C PRO A 327 -1.96 -10.83 22.01
N VAL A 328 -1.13 -10.86 20.96
CA VAL A 328 -0.06 -11.85 20.80
C VAL A 328 1.05 -11.69 21.84
N VAL A 329 1.52 -10.46 22.11
CA VAL A 329 2.54 -10.19 23.14
C VAL A 329 2.04 -10.60 24.52
N LEU A 330 0.76 -10.35 24.81
CA LEU A 330 0.12 -10.79 26.06
C LEU A 330 0.11 -12.31 26.23
N MET A 331 -0.29 -13.04 25.19
CA MET A 331 -0.37 -14.50 25.24
C MET A 331 0.98 -15.17 25.08
N GLY A 332 1.90 -14.55 24.36
CA GLY A 332 3.21 -15.05 23.96
C GLY A 332 4.19 -15.23 25.11
N GLN A 333 3.74 -15.06 26.36
CA GLN A 333 4.43 -15.52 27.55
C GLN A 333 3.98 -16.92 28.00
N LEU A 334 2.76 -17.32 27.62
CA LEU A 334 2.08 -18.54 28.09
C LEU A 334 1.81 -19.55 26.96
N ALA A 335 1.62 -19.08 25.72
CA ALA A 335 1.27 -19.91 24.59
C ALA A 335 1.90 -19.42 23.28
N ALA A 336 2.17 -20.35 22.37
CA ALA A 336 2.70 -20.10 21.03
C ALA A 336 2.12 -21.13 20.05
N PRO A 337 2.16 -20.88 18.72
CA PRO A 337 1.84 -21.89 17.73
C PRO A 337 2.62 -23.17 17.97
N GLN A 338 1.97 -24.31 17.76
CA GLN A 338 2.59 -25.61 17.93
C GLN A 338 3.90 -25.71 17.14
N GLY A 339 5.00 -26.05 17.83
CA GLY A 339 6.34 -26.16 17.27
C GLY A 339 7.21 -24.90 17.40
N LEU A 340 6.68 -23.80 17.95
CA LEU A 340 7.44 -22.58 18.26
C LEU A 340 7.53 -22.34 19.77
N THR A 341 8.60 -21.69 20.22
CA THR A 341 8.65 -21.13 21.57
C THR A 341 8.01 -19.74 21.59
N ALA A 342 7.43 -19.38 22.73
CA ALA A 342 6.65 -18.15 22.85
C ALA A 342 7.52 -16.89 22.66
N GLY A 343 8.73 -16.88 23.23
CA GLY A 343 9.70 -15.79 23.00
C GLY A 343 10.16 -15.65 21.55
N ALA A 344 10.49 -16.76 20.87
CA ALA A 344 10.93 -16.70 19.47
C ALA A 344 9.78 -16.26 18.54
N TRP A 345 8.55 -16.70 18.82
CA TRP A 345 7.37 -16.32 18.07
C TRP A 345 7.08 -14.82 18.17
N VAL A 346 7.03 -14.28 19.39
CA VAL A 346 6.81 -12.84 19.61
C VAL A 346 7.94 -12.02 18.99
N ALA A 347 9.20 -12.40 19.21
CA ALA A 347 10.34 -11.68 18.65
C ALA A 347 10.28 -11.61 17.11
N SER A 348 9.98 -12.73 16.44
CA SER A 348 9.84 -12.77 14.98
C SER A 348 8.75 -11.82 14.48
N LEU A 349 7.61 -11.76 15.17
CA LEU A 349 6.50 -10.89 14.78
C LEU A 349 6.78 -9.41 15.07
N THR A 350 7.42 -9.11 16.20
CA THR A 350 7.88 -7.75 16.53
C THR A 350 8.90 -7.25 15.51
N ASP A 351 9.82 -8.09 15.07
CA ASP A 351 10.81 -7.72 14.05
C ASP A 351 10.15 -7.53 12.68
N ALA A 352 9.14 -8.34 12.34
CA ALA A 352 8.35 -8.15 11.13
C ALA A 352 7.56 -6.82 11.16
N ALA A 353 6.91 -6.51 12.28
CA ALA A 353 6.21 -5.25 12.47
C ALA A 353 7.18 -4.05 12.41
N THR A 354 8.38 -4.17 12.99
CA THR A 354 9.42 -3.12 12.91
C THR A 354 9.80 -2.81 11.46
N ARG A 355 9.86 -3.83 10.59
CA ARG A 355 10.18 -3.66 9.15
C ARG A 355 9.01 -3.10 8.33
N SER A 356 7.78 -3.13 8.84
CA SER A 356 6.60 -2.64 8.12
C SER A 356 6.21 -1.21 8.49
N GLN A 357 7.03 -0.48 9.24
CA GLN A 357 6.76 0.91 9.59
C GLN A 357 6.86 1.81 8.34
N GLY A 358 5.88 2.70 8.17
CA GLY A 358 5.88 3.69 7.10
C GLY A 358 6.88 4.81 7.36
N ALA A 359 7.23 5.56 6.30
CA ALA A 359 8.23 6.63 6.38
C ALA A 359 7.89 7.75 7.39
N SER A 360 6.59 7.98 7.66
CA SER A 360 6.14 9.00 8.62
C SER A 360 6.11 8.49 10.08
N GLY A 361 6.69 7.32 10.36
CA GLY A 361 6.67 6.66 11.68
C GLY A 361 5.36 5.93 12.00
N ASN A 362 4.36 5.99 11.12
CA ASN A 362 3.07 5.34 11.30
C ASN A 362 3.06 3.87 10.87
N PHE A 363 2.07 3.13 11.37
CA PHE A 363 1.73 1.81 10.87
C PHE A 363 0.40 1.87 10.11
N THR A 364 0.41 1.36 8.87
CA THR A 364 -0.81 1.31 8.05
C THR A 364 -1.83 0.40 8.72
N ALA A 365 -3.06 0.89 8.90
CA ALA A 365 -4.14 0.08 9.42
C ALA A 365 -4.37 -1.13 8.51
N THR A 366 -4.23 -2.32 9.09
CA THR A 366 -4.56 -3.58 8.41
C THR A 366 -5.89 -4.09 8.97
N GLU A 367 -6.91 -4.16 8.10
CA GLU A 367 -8.21 -4.80 8.39
C GLU A 367 -9.13 -4.03 9.36
N ASN A 368 -10.29 -4.62 9.68
CA ASN A 368 -11.32 -4.05 10.57
C ASN A 368 -10.98 -4.19 12.07
N LEU A 369 -9.71 -4.36 12.46
CA LEU A 369 -9.34 -4.69 13.83
C LEU A 369 -9.76 -3.62 14.84
N ALA A 370 -9.54 -2.33 14.53
CA ALA A 370 -9.96 -1.23 15.40
C ALA A 370 -11.49 -1.27 15.65
N LYS A 371 -12.27 -1.55 14.61
CA LYS A 371 -13.73 -1.72 14.72
C LYS A 371 -14.10 -2.95 15.57
N ASP A 372 -13.45 -4.08 15.34
CA ASP A 372 -13.73 -5.32 16.06
C ASP A 372 -13.32 -5.24 17.54
N LEU A 373 -12.30 -4.45 17.86
CA LEU A 373 -11.92 -4.08 19.23
C LEU A 373 -12.84 -3.02 19.85
N GLY A 374 -13.79 -2.45 19.11
CA GLY A 374 -14.65 -1.38 19.60
C GLY A 374 -13.92 -0.04 19.81
N LEU A 375 -12.85 0.20 19.06
CA LEU A 375 -11.99 1.39 19.11
C LEU A 375 -12.32 2.45 18.06
N ALA A 376 -13.36 2.23 17.24
CA ALA A 376 -13.81 3.23 16.27
C ALA A 376 -14.45 4.43 16.98
N ASP A 377 -14.02 5.65 16.64
CA ASP A 377 -14.69 6.85 17.13
C ASP A 377 -16.00 7.05 16.36
N SER A 378 -17.13 6.87 17.03
CA SER A 378 -18.46 7.02 16.44
C SER A 378 -18.78 8.44 15.97
N ARG A 379 -17.93 9.43 16.31
CA ARG A 379 -18.15 10.86 16.03
C ARG A 379 -17.51 11.38 14.75
N THR A 380 -16.60 10.64 14.11
CA THR A 380 -15.78 11.18 12.99
C THR A 380 -16.19 10.71 11.59
N GLY A 381 -17.03 9.68 11.45
CA GLY A 381 -17.68 9.27 10.19
C GLY A 381 -16.78 8.74 9.05
N ASN A 382 -15.47 9.03 9.07
CA ASN A 382 -14.44 8.54 8.15
C ASN A 382 -13.31 7.87 8.94
N ASP A 383 -12.62 6.89 8.33
CA ASP A 383 -11.57 6.05 8.97
C ASP A 383 -10.10 6.48 8.73
N PRO A 384 -9.68 7.75 8.93
CA PRO A 384 -8.26 8.09 9.15
C PRO A 384 -7.78 7.75 10.57
N ALA A 385 -8.71 7.55 11.51
CA ALA A 385 -8.40 7.19 12.89
C ALA A 385 -7.76 5.80 13.00
N GLY A 386 -8.05 4.88 12.08
CA GLY A 386 -7.47 3.54 12.06
C GLY A 386 -5.94 3.53 12.13
N VAL A 387 -5.25 4.46 11.46
CA VAL A 387 -3.77 4.55 11.47
C VAL A 387 -3.24 4.97 12.85
N ALA A 388 -3.88 5.93 13.51
CA ALA A 388 -3.48 6.37 14.84
C ALA A 388 -3.73 5.26 15.88
N VAL A 389 -4.86 4.55 15.78
CA VAL A 389 -5.17 3.39 16.61
C VAL A 389 -4.15 2.28 16.40
N GLU A 390 -3.88 1.91 15.14
CA GLU A 390 -2.90 0.89 14.77
C GLU A 390 -1.53 1.20 15.36
N THR A 391 -1.07 2.44 15.16
CA THR A 391 0.23 2.92 15.61
C THR A 391 0.32 2.93 17.13
N ALA A 392 -0.73 3.35 17.84
CA ALA A 392 -0.77 3.34 19.30
C ALA A 392 -0.72 1.92 19.88
N LEU A 393 -1.50 0.98 19.34
CA LEU A 393 -1.52 -0.41 19.82
C LEU A 393 -0.19 -1.12 19.56
N LEU A 394 0.45 -0.87 18.41
CA LEU A 394 1.79 -1.38 18.12
C LEU A 394 2.86 -0.76 19.03
N ALA A 395 2.77 0.54 19.33
CA ALA A 395 3.68 1.18 20.29
C ALA A 395 3.55 0.56 21.70
N VAL A 396 2.33 0.26 22.16
CA VAL A 396 2.10 -0.49 23.41
C VAL A 396 2.70 -1.91 23.32
N ALA A 397 2.54 -2.60 22.19
CA ALA A 397 3.11 -3.92 21.99
C ALA A 397 4.66 -3.92 21.99
N PHE A 398 5.29 -2.94 21.34
CA PHE A 398 6.74 -2.72 21.36
C PHE A 398 7.26 -2.37 22.76
N SER A 399 6.39 -1.81 23.60
CA SER A 399 6.71 -1.52 24.99
C SER A 399 6.66 -2.75 25.91
N GLY A 400 6.43 -3.95 25.36
CA GLY A 400 6.35 -5.21 26.11
C GLY A 400 4.92 -5.60 26.53
N GLY A 401 3.91 -4.86 26.06
CA GLY A 401 2.51 -5.14 26.31
C GLY A 401 1.88 -4.30 27.43
N PRO A 402 0.58 -4.53 27.72
CA PRO A 402 -0.27 -3.55 28.40
C PRO A 402 -0.29 -3.62 29.95
N LEU A 403 0.48 -4.52 30.58
CA LEU A 403 0.44 -4.74 32.05
C LEU A 403 1.79 -4.55 32.74
N GLU A 404 2.81 -5.32 32.36
CA GLU A 404 4.18 -5.27 32.90
C GLU A 404 5.17 -5.13 31.73
N GLY A 405 4.98 -4.10 30.92
CA GLY A 405 5.83 -3.82 29.78
C GLY A 405 7.29 -3.52 30.18
N ALA A 406 8.21 -3.75 29.25
CA ALA A 406 9.63 -3.47 29.38
C ALA A 406 9.97 -1.97 29.50
N LYS A 407 9.03 -1.08 29.14
CA LYS A 407 9.20 0.39 29.12
C LYS A 407 10.54 0.82 28.49
N PRO A 408 10.76 0.55 27.19
CA PRO A 408 12.08 0.65 26.56
C PRO A 408 12.74 2.03 26.64
N LEU A 409 11.97 3.09 26.89
CA LEU A 409 12.44 4.47 26.97
C LEU A 409 12.57 5.00 28.41
N ALA A 410 12.38 4.15 29.43
CA ALA A 410 12.36 4.57 30.84
C ALA A 410 13.68 5.19 31.32
N ASP A 411 14.82 4.71 30.81
CA ASP A 411 16.16 5.15 31.21
C ASP A 411 16.67 6.33 30.36
N ARG A 412 15.92 6.73 29.33
CA ARG A 412 16.32 7.81 28.41
C ARG A 412 15.93 9.17 28.99
N GLY A 413 16.82 10.16 28.91
CA GLY A 413 16.51 11.53 29.32
C GLY A 413 15.51 12.22 28.39
N LEU A 414 14.82 13.26 28.88
CA LEU A 414 13.88 14.05 28.06
C LEU A 414 14.61 14.69 26.86
N MET A 415 15.81 15.22 27.09
CA MET A 415 16.66 15.80 26.04
C MET A 415 17.06 14.76 24.99
N GLU A 416 17.56 13.60 25.42
CA GLU A 416 17.98 12.52 24.53
C GLU A 416 16.82 11.95 23.71
N THR A 417 15.63 11.86 24.30
CA THR A 417 14.39 11.48 23.61
C THR A 417 14.03 12.50 22.55
N GLY A 418 14.06 13.78 22.91
CA GLY A 418 13.78 14.88 22.00
C GLY A 418 14.75 14.96 20.83
N MET A 419 16.05 14.79 21.08
CA MET A 419 17.08 14.72 20.05
C MET A 419 16.85 13.55 19.08
N ALA A 420 16.49 12.38 19.60
CA ALA A 420 16.19 11.22 18.76
C ALA A 420 14.95 11.45 17.88
N MET A 421 13.86 11.97 18.44
CA MET A 421 12.65 12.30 17.67
C MET A 421 12.89 13.41 16.64
N HIS A 422 13.69 14.42 16.98
CA HIS A 422 14.07 15.48 16.06
C HIS A 422 14.92 14.95 14.90
N ALA A 423 15.91 14.09 15.19
CA ALA A 423 16.69 13.43 14.16
C ALA A 423 15.82 12.57 13.22
N LEU A 424 14.86 11.83 13.76
CA LEU A 424 13.91 11.07 12.95
C LEU A 424 13.05 11.98 12.05
N ALA A 425 12.54 13.10 12.58
CA ALA A 425 11.81 14.09 11.79
C ALA A 425 12.67 14.74 10.69
N LEU A 426 13.95 15.03 10.98
CA LEU A 426 14.90 15.55 9.98
C LEU A 426 15.19 14.52 8.88
N VAL A 427 15.37 13.25 9.25
CA VAL A 427 15.58 12.15 8.30
C VAL A 427 14.35 12.00 7.40
N GLU A 428 13.14 12.04 7.96
CA GLU A 428 11.89 12.04 7.19
C GLU A 428 11.82 13.25 6.26
N ALA A 429 12.01 14.47 6.79
CA ALA A 429 11.93 15.70 6.00
C ALA A 429 12.95 15.75 4.85
N ALA A 430 14.13 15.17 5.04
CA ALA A 430 15.15 15.07 4.01
C ALA A 430 14.82 14.04 2.92
N ALA A 431 13.99 13.03 3.24
CA ALA A 431 13.54 12.01 2.31
C ALA A 431 12.18 12.33 1.67
N ALA A 432 11.38 13.19 2.31
CA ALA A 432 10.04 13.53 1.89
C ALA A 432 10.04 14.40 0.63
N ARG A 433 9.11 14.09 -0.29
CA ARG A 433 8.91 14.86 -1.52
C ARG A 433 8.42 16.27 -1.21
N VAL A 434 8.99 17.26 -1.86
CA VAL A 434 8.51 18.65 -1.76
C VAL A 434 7.32 18.85 -2.70
N TYR A 435 6.22 19.41 -2.18
CA TYR A 435 5.09 19.80 -3.03
C TYR A 435 5.51 20.90 -4.01
N GLY A 436 5.16 20.73 -5.29
CA GLY A 436 5.59 21.65 -6.34
C GLY A 436 7.10 21.60 -6.62
N GLY A 437 7.80 20.56 -6.12
CA GLY A 437 9.19 20.29 -6.49
C GLY A 437 9.34 19.92 -7.97
N ASP A 438 10.58 19.65 -8.39
CA ASP A 438 10.84 19.24 -9.76
C ASP A 438 10.05 17.94 -10.08
N PRO A 439 9.20 17.93 -11.13
CA PRO A 439 8.38 16.77 -11.44
C PRO A 439 9.17 15.50 -11.73
N ALA A 440 10.37 15.60 -12.32
CA ALA A 440 11.18 14.42 -12.61
C ALA A 440 11.75 13.82 -11.32
N ASP A 441 12.21 14.66 -10.39
CA ASP A 441 12.66 14.21 -9.07
C ASP A 441 11.53 13.54 -8.28
N MET A 442 10.33 14.12 -8.29
CA MET A 442 9.17 13.52 -7.61
C MET A 442 8.79 12.16 -8.18
N VAL A 443 8.85 12.01 -9.51
CA VAL A 443 8.62 10.72 -10.19
C VAL A 443 9.70 9.70 -9.83
N ASN A 444 10.97 10.07 -9.86
CA ASN A 444 12.07 9.16 -9.53
C ASN A 444 11.97 8.69 -8.08
N GLN A 445 11.70 9.60 -7.14
CA GLN A 445 11.48 9.25 -5.74
C GLN A 445 10.27 8.33 -5.55
N ALA A 446 9.20 8.52 -6.33
CA ALA A 446 8.04 7.62 -6.31
C ALA A 446 8.40 6.19 -6.75
N ILE A 447 9.16 6.07 -7.84
CA ILE A 447 9.66 4.80 -8.37
C ILE A 447 10.55 4.12 -7.33
N ASP A 448 11.51 4.85 -6.74
CA ASP A 448 12.45 4.31 -5.75
C ASP A 448 11.71 3.77 -4.52
N SER A 449 10.73 4.50 -4.00
CA SER A 449 9.89 4.05 -2.89
C SER A 449 9.09 2.78 -3.25
N GLY A 450 8.54 2.70 -4.46
CA GLY A 450 7.83 1.52 -4.94
C GLY A 450 8.73 0.29 -5.09
N VAL A 451 9.94 0.47 -5.61
CA VAL A 451 10.95 -0.60 -5.70
C VAL A 451 11.38 -1.06 -4.31
N ALA A 452 11.61 -0.13 -3.37
CA ALA A 452 11.96 -0.45 -1.99
C ALA A 452 10.85 -1.27 -1.30
N TYR A 453 9.58 -0.93 -1.53
CA TYR A 453 8.44 -1.72 -1.06
C TYR A 453 8.50 -3.16 -1.59
N LEU A 454 8.64 -3.33 -2.91
CA LEU A 454 8.69 -4.66 -3.53
C LEU A 454 9.82 -5.53 -2.95
N ARG A 455 10.99 -4.95 -2.69
CA ARG A 455 12.11 -5.64 -2.04
C ARG A 455 11.78 -6.07 -0.61
N THR A 456 11.02 -5.24 0.12
CA THR A 456 10.66 -5.49 1.53
C THR A 456 9.62 -6.61 1.66
N VAL A 457 8.69 -6.72 0.71
CA VAL A 457 7.65 -7.76 0.71
C VAL A 457 8.08 -9.06 0.02
N GLN A 458 9.23 -9.06 -0.67
CA GLN A 458 9.82 -10.25 -1.24
C GLN A 458 10.22 -11.24 -0.13
N GLN A 459 9.80 -12.50 -0.29
CA GLN A 459 10.09 -13.55 0.66
C GLN A 459 11.55 -14.04 0.53
N PRO A 460 12.13 -14.66 1.57
CA PRO A 460 13.50 -15.17 1.53
C PRO A 460 13.79 -16.15 0.38
N ASP A 461 12.79 -16.89 -0.08
CA ASP A 461 12.88 -17.83 -1.20
C ASP A 461 12.76 -17.16 -2.58
N GLY A 462 12.58 -15.83 -2.63
CA GLY A 462 12.41 -15.04 -3.84
C GLY A 462 10.95 -14.86 -4.29
N SER A 463 10.00 -15.50 -3.62
CA SER A 463 8.56 -15.40 -3.93
C SER A 463 7.94 -14.08 -3.45
N PHE A 464 6.72 -13.82 -3.89
CA PHE A 464 5.94 -12.63 -3.50
C PHE A 464 4.55 -13.06 -3.07
N LYS A 465 4.15 -12.68 -1.84
CA LYS A 465 2.80 -12.93 -1.33
C LYS A 465 1.86 -11.81 -1.73
N GLY A 466 0.76 -12.14 -2.40
CA GLY A 466 -0.14 -11.19 -3.06
C GLY A 466 -1.40 -11.88 -3.57
N SER A 467 -2.28 -11.13 -4.23
CA SER A 467 -3.60 -11.63 -4.70
C SER A 467 -3.49 -12.74 -5.75
N HIS A 468 -2.31 -12.87 -6.37
CA HIS A 468 -2.02 -13.77 -7.47
C HIS A 468 -0.75 -14.61 -7.20
N ASP A 469 -0.40 -14.88 -5.93
CA ASP A 469 0.86 -15.53 -5.56
C ASP A 469 0.97 -17.02 -5.96
N ASN A 470 -0.15 -17.67 -6.27
CA ASN A 470 -0.20 -19.01 -6.86
C ASN A 470 0.27 -19.03 -8.33
N TYR A 471 0.38 -17.87 -8.98
CA TYR A 471 0.79 -17.72 -10.36
C TYR A 471 2.23 -17.19 -10.44
N CYS A 472 3.03 -17.78 -11.33
CA CYS A 472 4.40 -17.30 -11.55
C CYS A 472 4.40 -15.90 -12.20
N GLY A 473 3.32 -15.53 -12.90
CA GLY A 473 3.12 -14.20 -13.49
C GLY A 473 3.23 -13.04 -12.49
N GLN A 474 2.75 -13.20 -11.24
CA GLN A 474 2.86 -12.13 -10.23
C GLN A 474 4.33 -11.87 -9.87
N ALA A 475 5.09 -12.93 -9.61
CA ALA A 475 6.52 -12.82 -9.31
C ALA A 475 7.27 -12.23 -10.52
N ALA A 476 6.95 -12.68 -11.73
CA ALA A 476 7.55 -12.13 -12.95
C ALA A 476 7.24 -10.64 -13.14
N LEU A 477 6.02 -10.19 -12.82
CA LEU A 477 5.63 -8.78 -12.89
C LEU A 477 6.39 -7.92 -11.86
N CYS A 478 6.55 -8.42 -10.63
CA CYS A 478 7.34 -7.72 -9.59
C CYS A 478 8.80 -7.56 -10.03
N LEU A 479 9.41 -8.60 -10.58
CA LEU A 479 10.76 -8.56 -11.12
C LEU A 479 10.88 -7.58 -12.29
N LEU A 480 9.92 -7.60 -13.20
CA LEU A 480 9.87 -6.68 -14.35
C LEU A 480 9.81 -5.23 -13.87
N ALA A 481 8.91 -4.92 -12.92
CA ALA A 481 8.77 -3.58 -12.36
C ALA A 481 10.05 -3.12 -11.66
N MET A 482 10.72 -3.99 -10.88
CA MET A 482 11.99 -3.66 -10.23
C MET A 482 13.13 -3.40 -11.23
N LEU A 483 13.23 -4.17 -12.32
CA LEU A 483 14.21 -3.93 -13.38
C LEU A 483 13.96 -2.60 -14.10
N HIS A 484 12.70 -2.29 -14.44
CA HIS A 484 12.35 -0.97 -14.99
C HIS A 484 12.57 0.16 -13.99
N GLY A 485 12.35 -0.10 -12.71
CA GLY A 485 12.63 0.80 -11.60
C GLY A 485 14.11 1.07 -11.35
N GLY A 486 15.02 0.39 -12.05
CA GLY A 486 16.46 0.68 -12.06
C GLY A 486 17.33 -0.33 -11.34
N LEU A 487 16.78 -1.42 -10.78
CA LEU A 487 17.62 -2.48 -10.21
C LEU A 487 18.39 -3.20 -11.32
N PRO A 488 19.71 -3.43 -11.15
CA PRO A 488 20.47 -4.25 -12.08
C PRO A 488 20.08 -5.73 -11.95
N ARG A 489 20.28 -6.51 -13.01
CA ARG A 489 20.04 -7.97 -13.00
C ARG A 489 20.84 -8.75 -11.95
N THR A 490 21.92 -8.15 -11.45
CA THR A 490 22.80 -8.70 -10.40
C THR A 490 22.33 -8.35 -8.99
N ASP A 491 21.30 -7.52 -8.83
CA ASP A 491 20.73 -7.24 -7.51
C ASP A 491 20.20 -8.53 -6.88
N LYS A 492 20.44 -8.69 -5.59
CA LYS A 492 20.07 -9.90 -4.83
C LYS A 492 18.58 -10.23 -4.98
N SER A 493 17.70 -9.22 -4.97
CA SER A 493 16.25 -9.39 -5.11
C SER A 493 15.87 -9.96 -6.48
N ILE A 494 16.56 -9.51 -7.55
CA ILE A 494 16.35 -10.03 -8.91
C ILE A 494 16.84 -11.47 -9.01
N VAL A 495 18.05 -11.76 -8.51
CA VAL A 495 18.63 -13.11 -8.54
C VAL A 495 17.75 -14.11 -7.80
N GLN A 496 17.27 -13.75 -6.61
CA GLN A 496 16.39 -14.61 -5.81
C GLN A 496 15.05 -14.87 -6.50
N GLY A 497 14.42 -13.84 -7.08
CA GLY A 497 13.14 -14.04 -7.77
C GLY A 497 13.28 -14.85 -9.06
N MET A 498 14.38 -14.69 -9.82
CA MET A 498 14.67 -15.55 -10.97
C MET A 498 14.87 -17.02 -10.54
N ALA A 499 15.60 -17.26 -9.44
CA ALA A 499 15.78 -18.60 -8.87
C ALA A 499 14.44 -19.21 -8.39
N TYR A 500 13.54 -18.41 -7.82
CA TYR A 500 12.18 -18.84 -7.49
C TYR A 500 11.42 -19.31 -8.75
N LEU A 501 11.42 -18.52 -9.82
CA LEU A 501 10.76 -18.88 -11.08
C LEU A 501 11.34 -20.17 -11.69
N ASP A 502 12.68 -20.33 -11.65
CA ASP A 502 13.35 -21.56 -12.06
C ASP A 502 12.92 -22.77 -11.20
N SER A 503 12.81 -22.59 -9.88
CA SER A 503 12.36 -23.65 -8.95
C SER A 503 10.91 -24.10 -9.23
N LYS A 504 10.07 -23.17 -9.69
CA LYS A 504 8.70 -23.42 -10.14
C LYS A 504 8.62 -23.91 -11.59
N LYS A 505 9.78 -24.07 -12.25
CA LYS A 505 9.89 -24.42 -13.68
C LYS A 505 9.07 -23.50 -14.58
N TRP A 506 8.90 -22.24 -14.18
CA TRP A 506 8.13 -21.25 -14.92
C TRP A 506 6.70 -21.73 -15.26
N MET A 507 6.06 -22.40 -14.30
CA MET A 507 4.72 -22.97 -14.49
C MET A 507 3.71 -21.89 -14.90
N VAL A 508 2.91 -22.21 -15.92
CA VAL A 508 1.89 -21.33 -16.50
C VAL A 508 0.50 -21.94 -16.24
N SER A 509 -0.37 -21.17 -15.61
CA SER A 509 -1.77 -21.50 -15.35
C SER A 509 -2.72 -20.59 -16.15
N SER A 510 -2.38 -19.31 -16.32
CA SER A 510 -3.07 -18.38 -17.21
C SER A 510 -2.18 -17.97 -18.38
N TYR A 511 -2.47 -18.53 -19.55
CA TYR A 511 -1.55 -18.53 -20.68
C TYR A 511 -1.18 -17.11 -21.16
N PRO A 512 -2.13 -16.25 -21.57
CA PRO A 512 -1.80 -14.95 -22.17
C PRO A 512 -1.09 -14.01 -21.18
N TYR A 513 -1.59 -13.93 -19.94
CA TYR A 513 -1.02 -13.05 -18.92
C TYR A 513 0.36 -13.51 -18.47
N GLU A 514 0.49 -14.77 -18.04
CA GLU A 514 1.76 -15.25 -17.49
C GLU A 514 2.83 -15.34 -18.57
N CYS A 515 2.52 -15.92 -19.75
CA CYS A 515 3.51 -15.97 -20.82
C CYS A 515 3.89 -14.57 -21.31
N GLY A 516 2.91 -13.67 -21.46
CA GLY A 516 3.18 -12.28 -21.85
C GLY A 516 4.09 -11.55 -20.88
N ILE A 517 3.78 -11.61 -19.57
CA ILE A 517 4.59 -10.97 -18.52
C ILE A 517 5.97 -11.61 -18.40
N MET A 518 6.08 -12.94 -18.47
CA MET A 518 7.36 -13.64 -18.41
C MET A 518 8.26 -13.31 -19.61
N LEU A 519 7.69 -13.24 -20.82
CA LEU A 519 8.43 -12.83 -22.02
C LEU A 519 8.88 -11.38 -21.91
N MET A 520 8.03 -10.48 -21.41
CA MET A 520 8.42 -9.09 -21.13
C MET A 520 9.53 -8.99 -20.08
N LEU A 521 9.47 -9.79 -19.00
CA LEU A 521 10.55 -9.90 -18.01
C LEU A 521 11.86 -10.33 -18.67
N LEU A 522 11.84 -11.40 -19.46
CA LEU A 522 13.03 -11.90 -20.14
C LEU A 522 13.58 -10.87 -21.14
N GLN A 523 12.71 -10.17 -21.86
CA GLN A 523 13.09 -9.10 -22.78
C GLN A 523 13.77 -7.94 -22.07
N LYS A 524 13.29 -7.55 -20.88
CA LYS A 524 13.97 -6.55 -20.05
C LYS A 524 15.27 -7.08 -19.45
N TYR A 525 15.30 -8.34 -19.03
CA TYR A 525 16.47 -8.99 -18.42
C TYR A 525 17.65 -9.09 -19.39
N PHE A 526 17.38 -9.33 -20.68
CA PHE A 526 18.35 -9.43 -21.77
C PHE A 526 18.40 -8.17 -22.67
N GLU A 527 17.96 -7.03 -22.17
CA GLU A 527 17.91 -5.78 -22.94
C GLU A 527 19.30 -5.34 -23.40
N LYS A 528 20.33 -5.55 -22.57
CA LYS A 528 21.73 -5.24 -22.91
C LYS A 528 22.18 -6.05 -24.13
N GLU A 529 21.95 -7.36 -24.09
CA GLU A 529 22.28 -8.26 -25.20
C GLU A 529 21.51 -7.90 -26.47
N ALA A 530 20.23 -7.52 -26.33
CA ALA A 530 19.41 -7.08 -27.47
C ALA A 530 19.91 -5.76 -28.10
N GLN A 531 20.39 -4.83 -27.26
CA GLN A 531 21.03 -3.59 -27.70
C GLN A 531 22.35 -3.87 -28.42
N GLU A 532 23.21 -4.72 -27.86
CA GLU A 532 24.50 -5.11 -28.45
C GLU A 532 24.34 -5.85 -29.77
N ALA A 533 23.31 -6.69 -29.90
CA ALA A 533 22.95 -7.36 -31.15
C ALA A 533 22.31 -6.42 -32.19
N GLY A 534 21.98 -5.17 -31.82
CA GLY A 534 21.37 -4.19 -32.71
C GLY A 534 19.87 -4.39 -32.97
N VAL A 535 19.18 -5.21 -32.16
CA VAL A 535 17.74 -5.49 -32.35
C VAL A 535 16.90 -4.24 -32.14
N LEU A 536 17.28 -3.40 -31.17
CA LEU A 536 16.57 -2.17 -30.81
C LEU A 536 16.86 -0.98 -31.74
N THR A 537 17.84 -1.12 -32.65
CA THR A 537 18.29 -0.04 -33.56
C THR A 537 18.14 -0.42 -35.03
N ALA A 538 17.65 -1.62 -35.33
CA ALA A 538 17.50 -2.08 -36.70
C ALA A 538 16.42 -1.29 -37.45
N VAL A 539 16.79 -0.73 -38.61
CA VAL A 539 15.90 0.09 -39.45
C VAL A 539 15.56 -0.54 -40.80
N THR A 540 16.07 -1.75 -41.07
CA THR A 540 15.76 -2.52 -42.29
C THR A 540 15.35 -3.94 -41.93
N ALA A 541 14.53 -4.57 -42.78
CA ALA A 541 14.06 -5.94 -42.54
C ALA A 541 15.19 -6.96 -42.45
N GLU A 542 16.18 -6.83 -43.34
CA GLU A 542 17.34 -7.72 -43.33
C GLU A 542 18.26 -7.45 -42.12
N GLY A 543 18.42 -6.20 -41.71
CA GLY A 543 19.15 -5.85 -40.49
C GLY A 543 18.47 -6.39 -39.23
N TYR A 544 17.15 -6.24 -39.13
CA TYR A 544 16.37 -6.75 -38.00
C TYR A 544 16.42 -8.28 -37.90
N ARG A 545 16.32 -8.98 -39.04
CA ARG A 545 16.46 -10.43 -39.12
C ARG A 545 17.83 -10.91 -38.62
N ARG A 546 18.91 -10.29 -39.10
CA ARG A 546 20.29 -10.62 -38.68
C ARG A 546 20.55 -10.31 -37.21
N ALA A 547 20.05 -9.17 -36.72
CA ALA A 547 20.15 -8.79 -35.32
C ALA A 547 19.44 -9.80 -34.41
N ARG A 548 18.22 -10.22 -34.77
CA ARG A 548 17.45 -11.24 -34.05
C ARG A 548 18.19 -12.58 -33.99
N GLN A 549 18.78 -13.03 -35.10
CA GLN A 549 19.58 -14.27 -35.13
C GLN A 549 20.83 -14.18 -34.27
N THR A 550 21.51 -13.02 -34.29
CA THR A 550 22.70 -12.75 -33.48
C THR A 550 22.37 -12.80 -32.00
N LEU A 551 21.31 -12.08 -31.57
CA LEU A 551 20.81 -12.13 -30.21
C LEU A 551 20.48 -13.56 -29.80
N ARG A 552 19.66 -14.25 -30.61
CA ARG A 552 19.19 -15.60 -30.29
C ARG A 552 20.34 -16.58 -30.02
N SER A 553 21.42 -16.47 -30.78
CA SER A 553 22.61 -17.31 -30.65
C SER A 553 23.48 -16.98 -29.43
N SER A 554 23.35 -15.75 -28.90
CA SER A 554 24.08 -15.30 -27.69
C SER A 554 23.40 -15.68 -26.38
N LEU A 555 22.08 -15.96 -26.40
CA LEU A 555 21.31 -16.25 -25.20
C LEU A 555 21.60 -17.67 -24.67
N PRO A 556 21.53 -17.89 -23.33
CA PRO A 556 21.68 -19.22 -22.76
C PRO A 556 20.66 -20.23 -23.32
N ALA A 557 21.12 -21.46 -23.61
CA ALA A 557 20.31 -22.47 -24.30
C ALA A 557 19.03 -22.88 -23.55
N ASP A 558 19.06 -22.88 -22.21
CA ASP A 558 17.87 -23.12 -21.39
C ASP A 558 16.86 -21.98 -21.49
N ARG A 559 17.33 -20.73 -21.57
CA ARG A 559 16.48 -19.54 -21.75
C ARG A 559 15.88 -19.49 -23.15
N VAL A 560 16.65 -19.86 -24.18
CA VAL A 560 16.14 -20.07 -25.55
C VAL A 560 14.97 -21.06 -25.54
N ARG A 561 15.14 -22.24 -24.94
CA ARG A 561 14.07 -23.26 -24.83
C ARG A 561 12.84 -22.75 -24.06
N LEU A 562 13.06 -22.03 -22.96
CA LEU A 562 11.97 -21.43 -22.18
C LEU A 562 11.17 -20.43 -23.02
N ILE A 563 11.85 -19.52 -23.72
CA ILE A 563 11.21 -18.52 -24.58
C ILE A 563 10.36 -19.22 -25.66
N ASP A 564 10.89 -20.24 -26.32
CA ASP A 564 10.13 -21.00 -27.33
C ASP A 564 8.92 -21.71 -26.72
N GLN A 565 9.06 -22.24 -25.50
CA GLN A 565 7.96 -22.87 -24.80
C GLN A 565 6.86 -21.85 -24.44
N LEU A 566 7.22 -20.65 -24.00
CA LEU A 566 6.26 -19.59 -23.70
C LEU A 566 5.53 -19.11 -24.96
N VAL A 567 6.21 -19.02 -26.11
CA VAL A 567 5.58 -18.72 -27.40
C VAL A 567 4.60 -19.82 -27.81
N LYS A 568 5.00 -21.10 -27.73
CA LYS A 568 4.11 -22.23 -28.02
C LYS A 568 2.89 -22.26 -27.11
N ASN A 569 3.08 -21.90 -25.84
CA ASN A 569 1.99 -21.77 -24.89
C ASN A 569 1.02 -20.66 -25.35
N LEU A 570 1.51 -19.47 -25.69
CA LEU A 570 0.67 -18.40 -26.24
C LEU A 570 -0.12 -18.86 -27.47
N ASP A 571 0.54 -19.54 -28.42
CA ASP A 571 -0.11 -20.09 -29.61
C ASP A 571 -1.24 -21.07 -29.24
N ALA A 572 -1.02 -21.94 -28.24
CA ALA A 572 -2.01 -22.90 -27.77
C ALA A 572 -3.22 -22.25 -27.06
N SER A 573 -3.10 -21.00 -26.62
CA SER A 573 -4.20 -20.25 -26.00
C SER A 573 -5.05 -19.47 -26.99
N PHE A 574 -4.63 -19.37 -28.26
CA PHE A 574 -5.41 -18.74 -29.31
C PHE A 574 -6.60 -19.61 -29.73
N SER A 575 -7.79 -19.01 -29.84
CA SER A 575 -9.00 -19.67 -30.28
C SER A 575 -9.46 -19.13 -31.65
N PRO A 576 -9.40 -19.95 -32.72
CA PRO A 576 -9.85 -19.54 -34.05
C PRO A 576 -11.35 -19.21 -34.12
N SER A 577 -12.18 -19.80 -33.25
CA SER A 577 -13.63 -19.56 -33.28
C SER A 577 -14.04 -18.20 -32.71
N THR A 578 -13.22 -17.63 -31.83
CA THR A 578 -13.47 -16.32 -31.23
C THR A 578 -12.45 -15.27 -31.69
N ASP A 579 -11.51 -15.67 -32.54
CA ASP A 579 -10.32 -14.91 -32.95
C ASP A 579 -9.62 -14.24 -31.77
N CYS A 580 -9.54 -14.90 -30.60
CA CYS A 580 -9.13 -14.27 -29.35
C CYS A 580 -8.29 -15.23 -28.50
N TYR A 581 -7.44 -14.68 -27.64
CA TYR A 581 -6.62 -15.44 -26.70
C TYR A 581 -7.41 -15.76 -25.43
N GLN A 582 -7.38 -17.01 -24.99
CA GLN A 582 -8.20 -17.52 -23.89
C GLN A 582 -7.40 -17.58 -22.58
N TYR A 583 -8.10 -17.44 -21.44
CA TYR A 583 -7.50 -17.51 -20.11
C TYR A 583 -6.73 -18.82 -19.85
N SER A 584 -7.18 -19.92 -20.46
CA SER A 584 -6.63 -21.28 -20.31
C SER A 584 -6.78 -22.05 -21.64
N PRO A 585 -6.15 -23.24 -21.79
CA PRO A 585 -6.23 -24.02 -23.03
C PRO A 585 -7.67 -24.36 -23.42
N ARG A 586 -7.89 -24.46 -24.74
CA ARG A 586 -9.20 -24.68 -25.37
C ARG A 586 -9.99 -25.88 -24.82
N ASN A 587 -9.30 -26.91 -24.34
CA ASN A 587 -9.89 -28.19 -23.93
C ASN A 587 -10.04 -28.34 -22.40
N GLN A 588 -9.80 -27.28 -21.62
CA GLN A 588 -9.93 -27.34 -20.17
C GLN A 588 -11.35 -27.00 -19.71
N ALA A 589 -11.93 -27.84 -18.85
CA ALA A 589 -13.24 -27.58 -18.25
C ALA A 589 -13.24 -26.28 -17.43
N GLY A 590 -14.23 -25.41 -17.63
CA GLY A 590 -14.35 -24.12 -16.94
C GLY A 590 -13.70 -22.93 -17.66
N ASN A 591 -13.21 -23.08 -18.89
CA ASN A 591 -12.68 -21.97 -19.68
C ASN A 591 -13.79 -20.94 -20.00
N SER A 592 -13.65 -19.73 -19.44
CA SER A 592 -14.60 -18.62 -19.56
C SER A 592 -14.48 -17.81 -20.86
N GLY A 593 -13.65 -18.24 -21.81
CA GLY A 593 -13.40 -17.54 -23.08
C GLY A 593 -12.20 -16.61 -23.01
N GLY A 594 -12.15 -15.60 -23.87
CA GLY A 594 -11.06 -14.62 -23.96
C GLY A 594 -11.59 -13.21 -24.17
N ASP A 595 -10.82 -12.20 -23.76
CA ASP A 595 -11.18 -10.79 -23.88
C ASP A 595 -10.03 -9.96 -24.48
N ASN A 596 -10.25 -8.65 -24.67
CA ASN A 596 -9.23 -7.78 -25.23
C ASN A 596 -7.98 -7.60 -24.32
N SER A 597 -8.09 -7.83 -23.00
CA SER A 597 -6.91 -7.86 -22.13
C SER A 597 -6.05 -9.10 -22.35
N CYS A 598 -6.64 -10.28 -22.54
CA CYS A 598 -5.89 -11.50 -22.90
C CYS A 598 -5.07 -11.27 -24.17
N THR A 599 -5.71 -10.75 -25.21
CA THR A 599 -5.04 -10.51 -26.49
C THR A 599 -3.96 -9.43 -26.39
N GLN A 600 -4.19 -8.37 -25.62
CA GLN A 600 -3.17 -7.37 -25.33
C GLN A 600 -1.90 -8.03 -24.78
N TYR A 601 -2.01 -8.80 -23.69
CA TYR A 601 -0.85 -9.46 -23.07
C TYR A 601 -0.18 -10.50 -23.98
N ALA A 602 -0.97 -11.21 -24.80
CA ALA A 602 -0.42 -12.10 -25.82
C ALA A 602 0.45 -11.34 -26.83
N MET A 603 -0.05 -10.22 -27.40
CA MET A 603 0.69 -9.41 -28.37
C MET A 603 1.97 -8.79 -27.80
N LEU A 604 1.91 -8.36 -26.55
CA LEU A 604 3.07 -7.87 -25.82
C LEU A 604 4.11 -8.99 -25.62
N GLY A 605 3.64 -10.20 -25.30
CA GLY A 605 4.48 -11.40 -25.24
C GLY A 605 5.14 -11.72 -26.59
N TYR A 606 4.38 -11.72 -27.68
CA TYR A 606 4.93 -11.97 -29.02
C TYR A 606 5.93 -10.92 -29.47
N ARG A 607 5.70 -9.65 -29.13
CA ARG A 607 6.68 -8.59 -29.39
C ARG A 607 7.95 -8.81 -28.56
N ALA A 608 7.83 -9.07 -27.27
CA ALA A 608 8.96 -9.38 -26.42
C ALA A 608 9.74 -10.60 -26.93
N ALA A 609 9.05 -11.65 -27.37
CA ALA A 609 9.63 -12.83 -28.00
C ALA A 609 10.36 -12.49 -29.31
N SER A 610 9.78 -11.65 -30.16
CA SER A 610 10.40 -11.19 -31.40
C SER A 610 11.69 -10.41 -31.12
N LEU A 611 11.66 -9.53 -30.11
CA LEU A 611 12.82 -8.78 -29.62
C LEU A 611 13.87 -9.67 -28.91
N LEU A 612 13.50 -10.88 -28.50
CA LEU A 612 14.40 -11.92 -27.98
C LEU A 612 14.89 -12.90 -29.07
N GLY A 613 14.61 -12.59 -30.34
CA GLY A 613 15.01 -13.39 -31.48
C GLY A 613 14.25 -14.71 -31.64
N ALA A 614 13.15 -14.93 -30.90
CA ALA A 614 12.30 -16.09 -31.09
C ALA A 614 11.43 -15.95 -32.34
N GLU A 615 11.09 -17.06 -32.98
CA GLU A 615 10.27 -17.03 -34.19
C GLU A 615 8.79 -16.89 -33.86
N VAL A 616 8.17 -15.87 -34.44
CA VAL A 616 6.74 -15.57 -34.34
C VAL A 616 6.24 -15.26 -35.74
N SER A 617 5.15 -15.88 -36.19
CA SER A 617 4.61 -15.65 -37.52
C SER A 617 4.15 -14.20 -37.74
N ALA A 618 4.45 -13.61 -38.91
CA ALA A 618 3.91 -12.29 -39.29
C ALA A 618 2.38 -12.30 -39.36
N GLU A 619 1.78 -13.45 -39.70
CA GLU A 619 0.33 -13.62 -39.72
C GLU A 619 -0.33 -13.45 -38.35
N THR A 620 0.40 -13.67 -37.25
CA THR A 620 -0.11 -13.39 -35.90
C THR A 620 -0.44 -11.90 -35.74
N PHE A 621 0.44 -11.01 -36.20
CA PHE A 621 0.24 -9.57 -36.13
C PHE A 621 -0.80 -9.09 -37.16
N LYS A 622 -0.76 -9.60 -38.39
CA LYS A 622 -1.76 -9.26 -39.44
C LYS A 622 -3.17 -9.67 -39.04
N ARG A 623 -3.33 -10.85 -38.42
CA ARG A 623 -4.61 -11.33 -37.88
C ARG A 623 -5.13 -10.39 -36.81
N GLU A 624 -4.29 -10.00 -35.86
CA GLU A 624 -4.71 -9.10 -34.79
C GLU A 624 -5.10 -7.71 -35.31
N VAL A 625 -4.37 -7.19 -36.31
CA VAL A 625 -4.76 -5.94 -36.98
C VAL A 625 -6.16 -6.07 -37.57
N ARG A 626 -6.42 -7.12 -38.37
CA ARG A 626 -7.75 -7.36 -38.96
C ARG A 626 -8.84 -7.40 -37.89
N ARG A 627 -8.61 -8.16 -36.83
CA ARG A 627 -9.54 -8.28 -35.71
C ARG A 627 -9.85 -6.95 -35.03
N LEU A 628 -8.84 -6.13 -34.76
CA LEU A 628 -9.04 -4.83 -34.11
C LEU A 628 -9.71 -3.82 -35.04
N LEU A 629 -9.40 -3.85 -36.34
CA LEU A 629 -10.09 -3.02 -37.33
C LEU A 629 -11.56 -3.40 -37.45
N GLU A 630 -11.88 -4.70 -37.49
CA GLU A 630 -13.26 -5.22 -37.57
C GLU A 630 -14.07 -4.95 -36.30
N ASN A 631 -13.43 -4.99 -35.12
CA ASN A 631 -14.11 -4.82 -33.83
C ASN A 631 -14.06 -3.39 -33.27
N TYR A 632 -13.55 -2.43 -34.04
CA TYR A 632 -13.57 -1.01 -33.65
C TYR A 632 -15.02 -0.52 -33.59
N GLN A 633 -15.41 0.03 -32.45
CA GLN A 633 -16.77 0.54 -32.24
C GLN A 633 -16.77 2.06 -32.15
N ASP A 634 -17.59 2.66 -32.99
CA ASP A 634 -17.81 4.10 -33.04
C ASP A 634 -18.50 4.59 -31.76
N TYR A 635 -17.96 5.65 -31.15
CA TYR A 635 -18.56 6.34 -30.04
C TYR A 635 -19.35 7.54 -30.54
N THR A 636 -20.61 7.30 -30.87
CA THR A 636 -21.52 8.26 -31.55
C THR A 636 -21.83 9.54 -30.77
N LYS A 637 -21.45 9.61 -29.48
CA LYS A 637 -21.57 10.84 -28.68
C LYS A 637 -20.52 11.89 -29.06
N LEU A 638 -19.40 11.48 -29.64
CA LEU A 638 -18.38 12.40 -30.17
C LEU A 638 -18.62 12.63 -31.65
N LYS A 639 -18.32 13.83 -32.15
CA LYS A 639 -18.45 14.14 -33.58
C LYS A 639 -17.27 13.56 -34.37
N PRO A 640 -17.45 13.21 -35.66
CA PRO A 640 -16.33 12.88 -36.53
C PRO A 640 -15.26 13.97 -36.51
N VAL A 641 -13.98 13.57 -36.46
CA VAL A 641 -12.83 14.47 -36.45
C VAL A 641 -12.06 14.39 -37.77
N PRO A 642 -11.42 15.48 -38.23
CA PRO A 642 -10.61 15.47 -39.44
C PRO A 642 -9.41 14.51 -39.31
N TYR A 643 -9.11 13.80 -40.38
CA TYR A 643 -7.93 12.96 -40.54
C TYR A 643 -7.33 13.21 -41.94
N GLU A 644 -6.01 13.34 -42.03
CA GLU A 644 -5.30 13.55 -43.29
C GLU A 644 -4.37 12.37 -43.53
N SER A 645 -4.63 11.62 -44.61
CA SER A 645 -3.83 10.45 -44.96
C SER A 645 -2.44 10.86 -45.44
N GLU A 646 -1.44 10.05 -45.09
CA GLU A 646 -0.06 10.19 -45.55
C GLU A 646 0.28 9.14 -46.62
N ASP A 647 1.18 9.48 -47.54
CA ASP A 647 1.74 8.50 -48.48
C ASP A 647 2.83 7.65 -47.81
N SER A 648 3.33 6.64 -48.53
CA SER A 648 4.41 5.76 -48.04
C SER A 648 5.74 6.48 -47.73
N ALA A 649 5.86 7.76 -48.07
CA ALA A 649 6.97 8.64 -47.72
C ALA A 649 6.63 9.62 -46.58
N GLY A 650 5.48 9.46 -45.92
CA GLY A 650 4.99 10.33 -44.84
C GLY A 650 4.58 11.72 -45.30
N ARG A 651 4.30 11.91 -46.58
CA ARG A 651 3.81 13.19 -47.11
C ARG A 651 2.30 13.18 -47.06
N LYS A 652 1.74 14.25 -46.50
CA LYS A 652 0.30 14.52 -46.54
C LYS A 652 -0.21 14.47 -47.97
N THR A 653 -1.17 13.59 -48.21
CA THR A 653 -1.77 13.40 -49.55
C THR A 653 -2.73 14.52 -49.93
N GLY A 654 -3.05 15.42 -48.99
CA GLY A 654 -4.09 16.44 -49.13
C GLY A 654 -5.52 15.89 -49.05
N THR A 655 -5.68 14.57 -48.93
CA THR A 655 -6.98 13.90 -48.77
C THR A 655 -7.48 14.10 -47.34
N ARG A 656 -8.42 15.02 -47.14
CA ARG A 656 -9.11 15.20 -45.87
C ARG A 656 -10.27 14.22 -45.75
N ASN A 657 -10.09 13.23 -44.88
CA ASN A 657 -11.13 12.33 -44.45
C ASN A 657 -11.66 12.75 -43.08
N THR A 658 -12.76 12.15 -42.65
CA THR A 658 -13.19 12.18 -41.24
C THR A 658 -13.08 10.79 -40.65
N VAL A 659 -12.78 10.72 -39.35
CA VAL A 659 -12.85 9.49 -38.57
C VAL A 659 -13.81 9.70 -37.41
N GLN A 660 -14.68 8.72 -37.19
CA GLN A 660 -15.55 8.69 -36.03
C GLN A 660 -14.73 8.25 -34.79
N PRO A 661 -14.66 9.08 -33.73
CA PRO A 661 -14.01 8.67 -32.49
C PRO A 661 -14.69 7.44 -31.90
N GLY A 662 -13.92 6.56 -31.26
CA GLY A 662 -14.38 5.23 -30.87
C GLY A 662 -13.29 4.42 -30.20
N GLY A 663 -13.48 3.11 -30.10
CA GLY A 663 -12.46 2.23 -29.52
C GLY A 663 -12.96 0.81 -29.33
N TRP A 664 -12.44 0.15 -28.30
CA TRP A 664 -12.75 -1.24 -28.01
C TRP A 664 -13.25 -1.38 -26.56
N GLY A 665 -14.16 -2.34 -26.35
CA GLY A 665 -14.65 -2.70 -25.02
C GLY A 665 -13.99 -3.98 -24.47
N TYR A 666 -14.47 -4.44 -23.32
CA TYR A 666 -13.99 -5.68 -22.68
C TYR A 666 -14.14 -6.91 -23.59
N SER A 667 -15.37 -7.23 -23.99
CA SER A 667 -15.64 -8.30 -24.94
C SER A 667 -15.46 -7.81 -26.39
N PRO A 668 -14.61 -8.47 -27.20
CA PRO A 668 -14.39 -8.08 -28.60
C PRO A 668 -15.70 -7.93 -29.38
N GLY A 669 -15.90 -6.76 -29.99
CA GLY A 669 -17.07 -6.45 -30.84
C GLY A 669 -18.43 -6.42 -30.15
N LYS A 670 -18.50 -6.68 -28.83
CA LYS A 670 -19.77 -6.85 -28.09
C LYS A 670 -19.96 -5.84 -26.98
N SER A 671 -18.88 -5.44 -26.31
CA SER A 671 -18.92 -4.46 -25.22
C SER A 671 -18.64 -3.06 -25.74
N LEU A 672 -19.33 -2.06 -25.18
CA LEU A 672 -19.06 -0.65 -25.48
C LEU A 672 -17.60 -0.28 -25.22
N PRO A 673 -17.03 0.68 -25.98
CA PRO A 673 -15.69 1.20 -25.74
C PRO A 673 -15.51 1.76 -24.32
N VAL A 674 -14.36 1.47 -23.71
CA VAL A 674 -13.91 2.03 -22.41
C VAL A 674 -12.40 2.35 -22.48
N LEU A 675 -11.92 3.22 -21.59
CA LEU A 675 -10.58 3.81 -21.67
C LEU A 675 -9.45 2.78 -21.81
N GLN A 676 -9.42 1.78 -20.94
CA GLN A 676 -8.35 0.79 -20.87
C GLN A 676 -8.24 -0.07 -22.12
N PHE A 677 -9.37 -0.42 -22.74
CA PHE A 677 -9.37 -1.23 -23.95
C PHE A 677 -9.19 -0.39 -25.21
N ALA A 678 -9.61 0.88 -25.20
CA ALA A 678 -9.19 1.86 -26.20
C ALA A 678 -7.66 2.00 -26.21
N ALA A 679 -7.05 2.22 -25.04
CA ALA A 679 -5.61 2.34 -24.88
C ALA A 679 -4.85 1.05 -25.26
N ALA A 680 -5.34 -0.11 -24.81
CA ALA A 680 -4.80 -1.41 -25.18
C ALA A 680 -4.83 -1.65 -26.69
N GLY A 681 -5.94 -1.30 -27.35
CA GLY A 681 -6.08 -1.42 -28.81
C GLY A 681 -5.13 -0.48 -29.56
N VAL A 682 -4.99 0.78 -29.12
CA VAL A 682 -3.98 1.71 -29.66
C VAL A 682 -2.58 1.14 -29.54
N GLY A 683 -2.19 0.66 -28.36
CA GLY A 683 -0.86 0.08 -28.14
C GLY A 683 -0.63 -1.17 -28.99
N THR A 684 -1.63 -2.05 -29.09
CA THR A 684 -1.55 -3.27 -29.89
C THR A 684 -1.41 -2.97 -31.38
N LEU A 685 -2.21 -2.03 -31.91
CA LEU A 685 -2.09 -1.60 -33.30
C LEU A 685 -0.74 -0.96 -33.60
N ALA A 686 -0.24 -0.07 -32.73
CA ALA A 686 1.06 0.58 -32.89
C ALA A 686 2.22 -0.44 -32.87
N LEU A 687 2.14 -1.45 -31.99
CA LEU A 687 3.09 -2.54 -31.91
C LEU A 687 3.06 -3.43 -33.17
N CYS A 688 1.87 -3.82 -33.63
CA CYS A 688 1.72 -4.59 -34.87
C CYS A 688 2.25 -3.80 -36.08
N LEU A 689 1.96 -2.51 -36.14
CA LEU A 689 2.47 -1.60 -37.17
C LEU A 689 3.99 -1.64 -37.24
N ASP A 690 4.65 -1.44 -36.09
CA ASP A 690 6.11 -1.44 -36.00
C ASP A 690 6.73 -2.80 -36.35
N GLU A 691 6.19 -3.89 -35.82
CA GLU A 691 6.70 -5.23 -36.09
C GLU A 691 6.60 -5.59 -37.58
N LEU A 692 5.48 -5.26 -38.22
CA LEU A 692 5.29 -5.50 -39.65
C LEU A 692 6.16 -4.58 -40.52
N ARG A 693 6.36 -3.31 -40.13
CA ARG A 693 7.33 -2.41 -40.78
C ARG A 693 8.75 -2.95 -40.68
N LEU A 694 9.18 -3.40 -39.48
CA LEU A 694 10.50 -4.02 -39.25
C LEU A 694 10.70 -5.29 -40.06
N ARG A 695 9.64 -5.99 -40.46
CA ARG A 695 9.71 -7.20 -41.29
C ARG A 695 9.61 -6.93 -42.79
N GLY A 696 9.28 -5.70 -43.19
CA GLY A 696 8.98 -5.37 -44.59
C GLY A 696 7.65 -5.97 -45.07
N GLU A 697 6.73 -6.26 -44.14
CA GLU A 697 5.45 -6.94 -44.37
C GLU A 697 4.24 -5.99 -44.27
N MET A 698 4.48 -4.72 -43.92
CA MET A 698 3.43 -3.69 -43.84
C MET A 698 2.91 -3.32 -45.23
N GLN A 699 1.59 -3.29 -45.37
CA GLN A 699 0.90 -2.87 -46.60
C GLN A 699 0.34 -1.45 -46.44
N PRO A 700 0.44 -0.57 -47.44
CA PRO A 700 0.02 0.83 -47.32
C PRO A 700 -1.44 1.03 -46.90
N GLU A 701 -2.37 0.20 -47.40
CA GLU A 701 -3.79 0.29 -47.02
C GLU A 701 -4.02 -0.15 -45.56
N MET A 702 -3.30 -1.17 -45.10
CA MET A 702 -3.37 -1.61 -43.71
C MET A 702 -2.83 -0.53 -42.77
N GLU A 703 -1.75 0.12 -43.17
CA GLU A 703 -1.11 1.24 -42.47
C GLU A 703 -2.07 2.44 -42.29
N ASP A 704 -2.70 2.93 -43.36
CA ASP A 704 -3.70 4.03 -43.26
C ASP A 704 -4.87 3.65 -42.36
N ASN A 705 -5.35 2.41 -42.45
CA ASN A 705 -6.45 1.93 -41.60
C ASN A 705 -6.05 1.89 -40.12
N ILE A 706 -4.84 1.41 -39.81
CA ILE A 706 -4.29 1.42 -38.44
C ILE A 706 -4.22 2.84 -37.91
N GLU A 707 -3.58 3.75 -38.64
CA GLU A 707 -3.35 5.13 -38.21
C GLU A 707 -4.68 5.87 -38.01
N ARG A 708 -5.65 5.65 -38.90
CA ARG A 708 -7.00 6.20 -38.75
C ARG A 708 -7.70 5.72 -37.47
N ARG A 709 -7.65 4.41 -37.15
CA ARG A 709 -8.26 3.88 -35.93
C ARG A 709 -7.55 4.33 -34.66
N ILE A 710 -6.22 4.43 -34.70
CA ILE A 710 -5.45 5.03 -33.60
C ILE A 710 -5.89 6.48 -33.38
N HIS A 711 -6.01 7.28 -34.45
CA HIS A 711 -6.45 8.68 -34.35
C HIS A 711 -7.83 8.82 -33.67
N GLY A 712 -8.83 8.06 -34.14
CA GLY A 712 -10.18 8.07 -33.55
C GLY A 712 -10.19 7.59 -32.09
N ALA A 713 -9.38 6.58 -31.75
CA ALA A 713 -9.26 6.08 -30.39
C ALA A 713 -8.59 7.07 -29.43
N LEU A 714 -7.58 7.83 -29.88
CA LEU A 714 -6.93 8.85 -29.05
C LEU A 714 -7.89 10.00 -28.68
N VAL A 715 -8.82 10.36 -29.57
CA VAL A 715 -9.87 11.34 -29.27
C VAL A 715 -10.84 10.80 -28.23
N PHE A 716 -11.27 9.54 -28.38
CA PHE A 716 -12.11 8.87 -27.37
C PHE A 716 -11.40 8.76 -26.01
N MET A 717 -10.11 8.41 -26.00
CA MET A 717 -9.32 8.34 -24.77
C MET A 717 -9.23 9.70 -24.09
N ALA A 718 -9.03 10.80 -24.82
CA ALA A 718 -9.00 12.15 -24.26
C ALA A 718 -10.31 12.50 -23.51
N GLU A 719 -11.45 12.14 -24.10
CA GLU A 719 -12.77 12.30 -23.49
C GLU A 719 -12.92 11.46 -22.21
N LYS A 720 -12.42 10.22 -22.20
CA LYS A 720 -12.62 9.29 -21.07
C LYS A 720 -11.56 9.38 -19.98
N TYR A 721 -10.43 10.03 -20.22
CA TYR A 721 -9.30 9.96 -19.32
C TYR A 721 -9.63 10.44 -17.90
N VAL A 722 -10.37 11.56 -17.79
CA VAL A 722 -10.67 12.22 -16.51
C VAL A 722 -12.12 12.00 -16.04
N THR A 723 -12.95 11.29 -16.81
CA THR A 723 -14.38 11.15 -16.47
C THR A 723 -14.62 10.14 -15.35
N THR A 724 -15.57 10.44 -14.47
CA THR A 724 -16.12 9.51 -13.46
C THR A 724 -17.51 8.96 -13.82
N ASP A 725 -18.08 9.42 -14.95
CA ASP A 725 -19.49 9.22 -15.32
C ASP A 725 -19.81 7.82 -15.87
N THR A 726 -18.81 6.95 -16.05
CA THR A 726 -18.95 5.64 -16.70
C THR A 726 -18.64 4.48 -15.76
N GLY A 727 -19.36 4.41 -14.63
CA GLY A 727 -19.31 3.25 -13.73
C GLY A 727 -17.96 3.07 -13.01
N ILE A 728 -17.92 2.09 -12.09
CA ILE A 728 -16.86 1.94 -11.06
C ILE A 728 -15.45 1.64 -11.64
N TYR A 729 -15.28 1.47 -12.96
CA TYR A 729 -14.06 0.94 -13.58
C TYR A 729 -13.54 1.66 -14.85
N ASP A 730 -14.13 2.79 -15.25
CA ASP A 730 -13.68 3.57 -16.41
C ASP A 730 -13.04 4.90 -15.96
N GLY A 731 -12.08 5.42 -16.73
CA GLY A 731 -11.31 6.62 -16.34
C GLY A 731 -10.23 6.38 -15.28
N ILE A 732 -9.57 7.45 -14.84
CA ILE A 732 -8.53 7.39 -13.78
C ILE A 732 -9.00 7.96 -12.43
N GLY A 733 -10.23 8.47 -12.33
CA GLY A 733 -10.70 9.27 -11.20
C GLY A 733 -10.95 8.52 -9.88
N SER A 734 -10.93 7.18 -9.88
CA SER A 734 -11.28 6.35 -8.71
C SER A 734 -10.18 5.33 -8.34
N LEU A 735 -8.95 5.82 -8.06
CA LEU A 735 -7.89 4.94 -7.54
C LEU A 735 -8.32 4.20 -6.26
N GLU A 736 -9.10 4.86 -5.41
CA GLU A 736 -9.61 4.27 -4.17
C GLU A 736 -10.62 3.12 -4.39
N GLN A 737 -11.28 3.04 -5.54
CA GLN A 737 -12.25 1.97 -5.83
C GLN A 737 -11.61 0.80 -6.58
N SER A 738 -10.30 0.88 -6.86
CA SER A 738 -9.58 -0.13 -7.63
C SER A 738 -9.21 -1.34 -6.77
N SER A 739 -9.34 -2.55 -7.34
CA SER A 739 -8.76 -3.76 -6.75
C SER A 739 -7.38 -4.06 -7.34
N ASP A 740 -6.66 -5.02 -6.77
CA ASP A 740 -5.31 -5.37 -7.23
C ASP A 740 -5.33 -5.89 -8.68
N GLY A 741 -4.73 -5.13 -9.59
CA GLY A 741 -4.69 -5.42 -11.02
C GLY A 741 -5.93 -5.03 -11.82
N SER A 742 -6.85 -4.24 -11.24
CA SER A 742 -8.05 -3.76 -11.95
C SER A 742 -8.34 -2.27 -11.67
N GLY A 743 -9.29 -1.70 -12.42
CA GLY A 743 -9.69 -0.30 -12.25
C GLY A 743 -8.60 0.68 -12.69
N ALA A 744 -8.47 1.79 -11.97
CA ALA A 744 -7.68 2.95 -12.40
C ALA A 744 -6.17 2.65 -12.55
N TYR A 745 -5.59 1.73 -11.76
CA TYR A 745 -4.18 1.33 -11.94
C TYR A 745 -3.95 0.60 -13.27
N TYR A 746 -4.87 -0.30 -13.64
CA TYR A 746 -4.83 -0.97 -14.93
C TYR A 746 -5.12 0.00 -16.09
N ASN A 747 -6.03 0.95 -15.88
CA ASN A 747 -6.36 1.99 -16.87
C ASN A 747 -5.14 2.88 -17.14
N LEU A 748 -4.47 3.36 -16.08
CA LEU A 748 -3.24 4.13 -16.17
C LEU A 748 -2.17 3.33 -16.92
N TYR A 749 -1.91 2.10 -16.50
CA TYR A 749 -0.92 1.26 -17.18
C TYR A 749 -1.25 1.09 -18.67
N SER A 750 -2.50 0.76 -19.01
CA SER A 750 -2.92 0.62 -20.41
C SER A 750 -2.72 1.91 -21.22
N VAL A 751 -3.00 3.07 -20.63
CA VAL A 751 -2.75 4.39 -21.24
C VAL A 751 -1.27 4.66 -21.44
N GLU A 752 -0.41 4.34 -20.46
CA GLU A 752 1.05 4.46 -20.64
C GLU A 752 1.51 3.64 -21.83
N ARG A 753 1.07 2.39 -21.97
CA ARG A 753 1.50 1.56 -23.09
C ARG A 753 0.99 2.10 -24.42
N GLY A 754 -0.32 2.38 -24.49
CA GLY A 754 -0.95 2.90 -25.69
C GLY A 754 -0.29 4.18 -26.18
N CYS A 755 -0.10 5.15 -25.28
CA CYS A 755 0.50 6.43 -25.63
C CYS A 755 2.01 6.34 -25.87
N SER A 756 2.77 5.53 -25.13
CA SER A 756 4.22 5.40 -25.34
C SER A 756 4.53 4.67 -26.66
N LEU A 757 3.81 3.58 -26.96
CA LEU A 757 3.95 2.87 -28.24
C LEU A 757 3.53 3.75 -29.42
N ALA A 758 2.41 4.47 -29.31
CA ALA A 758 1.96 5.40 -30.34
C ALA A 758 2.70 6.76 -30.33
N ARG A 759 3.70 6.95 -29.45
CA ARG A 759 4.48 8.20 -29.30
C ARG A 759 3.64 9.46 -29.08
N VAL A 760 2.53 9.32 -28.37
CA VAL A 760 1.58 10.39 -28.06
C VAL A 760 1.99 11.09 -26.77
N ARG A 761 2.33 12.38 -26.87
CA ARG A 761 2.57 13.22 -25.68
C ARG A 761 1.27 13.77 -25.09
N MET A 762 0.36 14.21 -25.95
CA MET A 762 -0.89 14.87 -25.58
C MET A 762 -2.07 14.12 -26.20
N LEU A 763 -3.00 13.64 -25.38
CA LEU A 763 -4.26 13.08 -25.88
C LEU A 763 -5.09 14.20 -26.50
N ASN A 764 -5.43 14.05 -27.77
CA ASN A 764 -6.15 15.04 -28.58
C ASN A 764 -5.54 16.47 -28.50
N GLY A 765 -4.22 16.58 -28.33
CA GLY A 765 -3.52 17.87 -28.22
C GLY A 765 -3.78 18.68 -26.94
N ALA A 766 -4.68 18.25 -26.06
CA ALA A 766 -5.13 19.03 -24.90
C ALA A 766 -4.80 18.39 -23.55
N VAL A 767 -4.80 17.05 -23.46
CA VAL A 767 -4.63 16.34 -22.18
C VAL A 767 -3.23 15.74 -22.09
N ASP A 768 -2.42 16.26 -21.18
CA ASP A 768 -1.13 15.68 -20.79
C ASP A 768 -1.36 14.46 -19.89
N TRP A 769 -1.59 13.31 -20.51
CA TRP A 769 -1.91 12.07 -19.82
C TRP A 769 -0.84 11.69 -18.79
N TYR A 770 0.44 11.85 -19.14
CA TYR A 770 1.53 11.42 -18.28
C TYR A 770 1.63 12.31 -17.05
N ARG A 771 1.59 13.64 -17.22
CA ARG A 771 1.69 14.56 -16.09
C ARG A 771 0.51 14.38 -15.13
N LEU A 772 -0.70 14.24 -15.67
CA LEU A 772 -1.90 14.04 -14.84
C LEU A 772 -1.84 12.70 -14.09
N GLY A 773 -1.54 11.60 -14.79
CA GLY A 773 -1.42 10.29 -14.17
C GLY A 773 -0.26 10.19 -13.18
N ALA A 774 0.88 10.84 -13.45
CA ALA A 774 2.04 10.85 -12.56
C ALA A 774 1.73 11.62 -11.27
N ASN A 775 1.11 12.79 -11.37
CA ASN A 775 0.66 13.55 -10.20
C ASN A 775 -0.32 12.72 -9.36
N LEU A 776 -1.32 12.11 -10.01
CA LEU A 776 -2.31 11.27 -9.34
C LEU A 776 -1.66 10.08 -8.59
N LEU A 777 -0.69 9.39 -9.23
CA LEU A 777 0.05 8.30 -8.58
C LEU A 777 0.95 8.80 -7.46
N ILE A 778 1.65 9.92 -7.67
CA ILE A 778 2.50 10.52 -6.64
C ILE A 778 1.65 10.85 -5.42
N ASP A 779 0.45 11.41 -5.58
CA ASP A 779 -0.45 11.75 -4.48
C ASP A 779 -1.00 10.49 -3.79
N ALA A 780 -1.39 9.47 -4.55
CA ALA A 780 -2.00 8.25 -4.02
C ALA A 780 -1.04 7.25 -3.35
N GLN A 781 0.28 7.39 -3.55
CA GLN A 781 1.27 6.47 -2.99
C GLN A 781 1.24 6.48 -1.45
N GLN A 782 1.25 5.29 -0.86
CA GLN A 782 1.28 5.06 0.59
C GLN A 782 2.68 5.30 1.18
N ASP A 783 2.75 5.45 2.51
CA ASP A 783 4.01 5.73 3.24
C ASP A 783 5.04 4.59 3.17
N ASP A 784 4.59 3.36 2.92
CA ASP A 784 5.45 2.19 2.72
C ASP A 784 5.97 2.08 1.27
N GLY A 785 5.57 3.00 0.40
CA GLY A 785 5.93 3.04 -1.01
C GLY A 785 4.97 2.30 -1.94
N SER A 786 3.97 1.59 -1.41
CA SER A 786 3.00 0.83 -2.20
C SER A 786 1.88 1.67 -2.79
N TRP A 787 1.14 1.07 -3.72
CA TRP A 787 -0.11 1.59 -4.26
C TRP A 787 -1.23 0.55 -4.14
N GLY A 788 -2.40 0.99 -3.66
CA GLY A 788 -3.57 0.13 -3.47
C GLY A 788 -4.23 0.29 -2.10
N ARG A 789 -5.39 -0.34 -1.90
CA ARG A 789 -6.10 -0.39 -0.60
C ARG A 789 -5.71 -1.63 0.22
N THR A 790 -5.59 -1.49 1.53
CA THR A 790 -5.44 -2.62 2.45
C THR A 790 -6.78 -3.22 2.92
N GLY A 791 -7.93 -2.76 2.39
CA GLY A 791 -9.23 -3.36 2.72
C GLY A 791 -10.38 -2.96 1.80
N TYR A 792 -11.14 -3.95 1.32
CA TYR A 792 -12.49 -3.78 0.76
C TYR A 792 -13.44 -4.78 1.43
N MET A 793 -14.55 -4.29 1.98
CA MET A 793 -15.63 -5.08 2.60
C MET A 793 -15.20 -6.18 3.58
N GLY A 794 -14.21 -5.90 4.46
CA GLY A 794 -13.85 -6.81 5.54
C GLY A 794 -13.25 -8.16 5.13
N ARG A 795 -12.82 -8.32 3.87
CA ARG A 795 -11.91 -9.39 3.47
C ARG A 795 -10.47 -8.89 3.57
N GLN A 796 -9.58 -9.75 4.06
CA GLN A 796 -8.13 -9.57 3.89
C GLN A 796 -7.86 -9.28 2.43
N THR A 797 -7.33 -8.10 2.10
CA THR A 797 -6.69 -7.92 0.80
C THR A 797 -5.21 -8.14 1.02
N SER A 798 -4.71 -9.22 0.44
CA SER A 798 -3.28 -9.44 0.18
C SER A 798 -2.60 -8.15 -0.34
N PRO A 799 -1.28 -7.99 -0.14
CA PRO A 799 -0.49 -6.92 -0.75
C PRO A 799 -0.91 -6.70 -2.20
N GLN A 800 -1.24 -5.46 -2.54
CA GLN A 800 -1.68 -5.09 -3.88
C GLN A 800 -0.47 -4.91 -4.80
N LEU A 801 0.25 -6.01 -5.02
CA LEU A 801 1.52 -6.01 -5.72
C LEU A 801 1.36 -5.62 -7.19
N VAL A 802 0.25 -6.02 -7.81
CA VAL A 802 -0.01 -5.72 -9.23
C VAL A 802 -0.23 -4.22 -9.41
N ASN A 803 -0.98 -3.58 -8.50
CA ASN A 803 -1.16 -2.12 -8.52
C ASN A 803 0.16 -1.37 -8.33
N THR A 804 0.98 -1.81 -7.40
CA THR A 804 2.32 -1.24 -7.19
C THR A 804 3.21 -1.39 -8.43
N CYS A 805 3.21 -2.57 -9.08
CA CYS A 805 3.94 -2.79 -10.31
C CYS A 805 3.44 -1.90 -11.45
N MET A 806 2.13 -1.79 -11.64
CA MET A 806 1.52 -0.95 -12.68
C MET A 806 1.84 0.53 -12.48
N ALA A 807 1.84 1.02 -11.24
CA ALA A 807 2.24 2.39 -10.91
C ALA A 807 3.71 2.67 -11.26
N ILE A 808 4.62 1.76 -10.90
CA ILE A 808 6.04 1.87 -11.26
C ILE A 808 6.23 1.88 -12.78
N LEU A 809 5.58 0.95 -13.49
CA LEU A 809 5.68 0.84 -14.95
C LEU A 809 5.12 2.09 -15.65
N PHE A 810 4.01 2.65 -15.14
CA PHE A 810 3.45 3.92 -15.60
C PHE A 810 4.44 5.07 -15.42
N LEU A 811 4.90 5.28 -14.18
CA LEU A 811 5.79 6.37 -13.81
C LEU A 811 7.09 6.33 -14.60
N LYS A 812 7.62 5.13 -14.84
CA LYS A 812 8.84 4.94 -15.65
C LYS A 812 8.63 5.17 -17.14
N ARG A 813 7.37 5.10 -17.63
CA ARG A 813 7.06 4.92 -19.06
C ARG A 813 7.81 3.72 -19.63
N ALA A 814 7.56 2.56 -19.01
CA ALA A 814 8.34 1.34 -19.23
C ALA A 814 8.20 0.75 -20.65
N SER A 815 7.17 1.11 -21.40
CA SER A 815 6.95 0.56 -22.74
C SER A 815 7.95 1.13 -23.74
N LEU A 816 8.68 0.25 -24.44
CA LEU A 816 9.57 0.64 -25.52
C LEU A 816 8.76 1.29 -26.65
N PRO A 817 9.07 2.54 -27.06
CA PRO A 817 8.45 3.14 -28.24
C PRO A 817 8.70 2.30 -29.50
N VAL A 818 7.85 2.46 -30.51
CA VAL A 818 8.06 1.86 -31.85
C VAL A 818 9.43 2.25 -32.42
N LEU A 819 10.11 1.33 -33.10
CA LEU A 819 11.50 1.49 -33.55
C LEU A 819 11.61 2.15 -34.94
N THR A 820 10.59 2.00 -35.78
CA THR A 820 10.67 2.23 -37.24
C THR A 820 10.57 3.69 -37.71
N GLU A 821 10.33 4.64 -36.82
CA GLU A 821 10.11 6.05 -37.21
C GLU A 821 11.37 6.85 -37.58
N HIS A 822 12.55 6.22 -37.68
CA HIS A 822 13.77 6.86 -38.18
C HIS A 822 13.75 7.20 -39.68
N ARG A 823 12.68 6.89 -40.43
CA ARG A 823 12.68 7.07 -41.90
C ARG A 823 12.40 8.49 -42.41
N ASN A 824 11.78 9.39 -41.63
CA ASN A 824 11.31 10.68 -42.17
C ASN A 824 11.87 11.96 -41.52
N ARG A 825 12.59 11.90 -40.39
CA ARG A 825 13.17 13.13 -39.77
C ARG A 825 14.57 13.50 -40.26
N GLU A 826 15.34 12.57 -40.81
CA GLU A 826 16.68 12.88 -41.36
C GLU A 826 16.64 13.44 -42.80
N LYS A 827 15.52 13.29 -43.52
CA LYS A 827 15.37 13.83 -44.89
C LYS A 827 14.78 15.24 -44.95
N ASN A 828 14.15 15.71 -43.87
CA ASN A 828 13.63 17.07 -43.71
C ASN A 828 13.78 17.49 -42.23
N PRO A 829 14.89 18.15 -41.84
CA PRO A 829 14.98 18.71 -40.51
C PRO A 829 13.87 19.77 -40.31
N PRO A 830 13.34 19.96 -39.08
CA PRO A 830 12.44 21.07 -38.80
C PRO A 830 13.13 22.39 -39.18
N PRO A 831 12.39 23.44 -39.59
CA PRO A 831 12.98 24.75 -39.83
C PRO A 831 13.80 25.13 -38.60
N GLN A 832 15.07 25.50 -38.79
CA GLN A 832 15.86 26.09 -37.71
C GLN A 832 15.05 27.26 -37.15
N GLU A 833 14.74 27.21 -35.86
CA GLU A 833 14.24 28.41 -35.18
C GLU A 833 15.25 29.53 -35.43
N PRO A 834 14.82 30.69 -35.94
CA PRO A 834 15.73 31.80 -36.14
C PRO A 834 16.17 32.30 -34.76
N GLY A 835 17.32 31.82 -34.27
CA GLY A 835 17.95 32.42 -33.09
C GLY A 835 18.75 31.55 -32.12
N LYS A 836 18.97 30.25 -32.33
CA LYS A 836 19.91 29.49 -31.46
C LYS A 836 20.91 28.69 -32.28
N LYS A 837 22.10 29.26 -32.46
CA LYS A 837 23.30 28.51 -32.85
C LYS A 837 23.66 27.59 -31.69
N GLU A 838 23.42 26.29 -31.85
CA GLU A 838 24.01 25.27 -31.00
C GLU A 838 25.51 25.17 -31.31
N GLY A 839 26.33 25.70 -30.41
CA GLY A 839 27.74 25.35 -30.33
C GLY A 839 27.90 24.07 -29.51
N PRO A 840 28.90 23.22 -29.81
CA PRO A 840 29.12 21.98 -29.08
C PRO A 840 29.44 22.27 -27.61
N ILE A 841 28.72 21.62 -26.70
CA ILE A 841 29.00 21.63 -25.27
C ILE A 841 30.24 20.76 -25.05
N THR A 842 31.43 21.33 -25.21
CA THR A 842 32.65 20.81 -24.61
C THR A 842 32.80 21.46 -23.24
N GLY A 843 32.73 20.64 -22.19
CA GLY A 843 32.88 21.11 -20.82
C GLY A 843 34.27 21.64 -20.55
N GLU A 844 34.35 22.87 -20.05
CA GLU A 844 35.39 23.35 -19.14
C GLU A 844 34.83 24.52 -18.31
N PRO A 845 35.12 24.61 -17.00
CA PRO A 845 34.55 25.62 -16.12
C PRO A 845 35.29 26.96 -16.29
N LYS A 846 34.57 28.02 -16.68
CA LYS A 846 35.14 29.37 -16.69
C LYS A 846 35.23 29.94 -15.28
N LYS A 847 36.45 30.37 -14.94
CA LYS A 847 36.82 31.16 -13.76
C LYS A 847 36.07 32.49 -13.72
N LYS A 848 35.86 32.95 -12.48
CA LYS A 848 35.40 34.28 -12.05
C LYS A 848 36.09 35.44 -12.81
N GLU A 849 35.30 36.47 -13.09
CA GLU A 849 35.58 37.87 -12.74
C GLU A 849 34.29 38.51 -12.22
#